data_AF-A0A430JN48-F1
#
_entry.id   AF-A0A430JN48-F1
#
_cell.length_a   1.000
_cell.length_b   1.000
_cell.length_c   1.000
_cell.angle_alpha   90.00
_cell.angle_beta   90.00
_cell.angle_gamma   90.00
#
_symmetry.space_group_name_H-M   'P 1'
#
loop_
_entity.id
_entity.type
_entity.pdbx_description
1 polymer ?
#
loop_
_entity_poly.entity_id
_entity_poly.type
_entity_poly.pdbx_seq_one_letter_code
_entity_poly.pdbx_strand_id
1 'polypeptide(L)'
;MTTARKSSGSGRTYGSRNRRWLGRSGALLTAMVTALVGLLLIGPAAQAKEIDVITGVTVKNIPHPSGPSRQWDETRVEFTIDTTGSGARAGDTFTLKLPDLLTTRATSFTMHASDGTTPVAECTAPNGVGQTLTCTLTDYVTTHPNMTGEGWLWSQLNSTSTARTFDFVKAGGTITVEIPGTDGVIGPEDRTVPTEALKGGWVRAEDPALFYWYIRIPASAYQGTNTITINDTFGTNGLKYHLADGANYRPYLQVWSTQEDYSKQVSAVRVNPGESIGSGTFNFNPTGNGFTATIPNDNPNAIYEVRYFVYLDNPASAKIGDKLTNTATVSGATVDRTLTISTSGDGFLDGPGLGGISVKKEALTGSGAEYVATDASFTVKATYVVNGSKETKELHLAAGGEAQELHGLPVGTEVTLSEIVPDDGDLVWGKPVFRSSADNVSISEDGTTATVTVGDQTTTAVSVTNQVTAPTPSIDLVKKDSDGNDADTAEEAVDLTAKNGATGLVFTIKNDGTEALVGVEVTDSITQGKGKVENIVCTFPDGSTGTTWDGPFEVDASFSCTADLSGVTTDEIHGDIAKVTAKGRTTGIPVEAKNPYHASVTKSPASTGTPSATPTPKKTLPRTGSDVTGLAAVAISAMLLGGSAVVVARRRKLAN
;
A
#
# COMPACT_ATOMS: atom_id res chain seq x y z
N MET A 1 -35.62 -56.22 -52.89
CA MET A 1 -36.65 -57.18 -52.42
C MET A 1 -36.78 -56.95 -50.92
N THR A 2 -37.83 -56.37 -50.34
CA THR A 2 -39.26 -56.35 -50.69
C THR A 2 -39.88 -55.06 -50.15
N THR A 3 -40.65 -54.39 -51.03
CA THR A 3 -41.76 -53.42 -50.91
C THR A 3 -42.50 -53.31 -49.55
N ALA A 4 -43.26 -52.26 -49.18
CA ALA A 4 -43.82 -51.08 -49.85
C ALA A 4 -44.40 -50.10 -48.81
N ARG A 5 -44.77 -48.91 -49.29
CA ARG A 5 -45.32 -47.72 -48.60
C ARG A 5 -46.85 -47.63 -48.77
N LYS A 6 -47.48 -46.90 -47.84
CA LYS A 6 -48.79 -46.17 -47.85
C LYS A 6 -50.07 -46.89 -47.41
N SER A 7 -50.77 -46.29 -46.43
CA SER A 7 -52.08 -45.62 -46.63
C SER A 7 -52.37 -44.73 -45.39
N SER A 8 -52.74 -43.45 -45.56
CA SER A 8 -54.10 -42.86 -45.46
C SER A 8 -54.54 -42.60 -43.99
N GLY A 9 -55.22 -41.52 -43.59
CA GLY A 9 -55.78 -40.33 -44.22
C GLY A 9 -56.72 -39.61 -43.23
N SER A 10 -56.92 -38.29 -43.42
CA SER A 10 -57.96 -37.39 -42.84
C SER A 10 -57.95 -37.17 -41.30
N GLY A 11 -58.13 -35.98 -40.72
CA GLY A 11 -58.60 -34.69 -41.21
C GLY A 11 -60.01 -34.37 -40.68
N ARG A 12 -60.13 -33.65 -39.55
CA ARG A 12 -61.05 -32.49 -39.35
C ARG A 12 -61.08 -31.94 -37.91
N THR A 13 -61.29 -30.64 -37.88
CA THR A 13 -61.31 -29.61 -36.82
C THR A 13 -62.67 -29.43 -36.10
N TYR A 14 -62.69 -28.47 -35.15
CA TYR A 14 -63.77 -27.90 -34.31
C TYR A 14 -64.01 -28.61 -32.96
N GLY A 15 -64.15 -27.96 -31.80
CA GLY A 15 -64.22 -26.54 -31.45
C GLY A 15 -65.00 -26.36 -30.13
N SER A 16 -64.42 -25.59 -29.20
CA SER A 16 -65.07 -24.73 -28.17
C SER A 16 -65.79 -25.29 -26.92
N ARG A 17 -65.34 -24.74 -25.76
CA ARG A 17 -66.08 -24.17 -24.59
C ARG A 17 -66.93 -25.09 -23.70
N ASN A 18 -66.63 -25.20 -22.39
CA ASN A 18 -67.00 -24.27 -21.28
C ASN A 18 -67.06 -24.94 -19.88
N ARG A 19 -66.60 -24.19 -18.85
CA ARG A 19 -67.04 -24.08 -17.41
C ARG A 19 -67.18 -25.34 -16.52
N ARG A 20 -66.34 -25.53 -15.48
CA ARG A 20 -66.36 -24.99 -14.07
C ARG A 20 -67.50 -25.52 -13.15
N TRP A 21 -67.15 -26.31 -12.12
CA TRP A 21 -67.52 -26.21 -10.66
C TRP A 21 -66.97 -27.45 -9.88
N LEU A 22 -66.02 -27.37 -8.92
CA LEU A 22 -66.06 -27.05 -7.47
C LEU A 22 -66.48 -28.19 -6.49
N GLY A 23 -65.60 -28.52 -5.53
CA GLY A 23 -65.88 -29.25 -4.26
C GLY A 23 -64.87 -30.36 -3.91
N ARG A 24 -63.71 -30.08 -3.26
CA ARG A 24 -63.38 -30.12 -1.81
C ARG A 24 -63.48 -31.49 -1.09
N SER A 25 -62.36 -32.07 -0.65
CA SER A 25 -61.96 -32.27 0.79
C SER A 25 -60.85 -33.34 1.01
N GLY A 26 -59.85 -33.01 1.88
CA GLY A 26 -59.02 -33.94 2.69
C GLY A 26 -57.58 -34.21 2.21
N ALA A 27 -56.55 -33.43 2.61
CA ALA A 27 -55.62 -33.64 3.75
C ALA A 27 -54.72 -34.91 3.58
N LEU A 28 -53.39 -34.89 3.47
CA LEU A 28 -52.29 -34.39 4.32
C LEU A 28 -50.99 -34.56 3.46
N LEU A 29 -49.98 -33.68 3.41
CA LEU A 29 -48.88 -33.58 4.38
C LEU A 29 -47.93 -32.44 3.96
N THR A 30 -47.44 -31.78 4.99
CA THR A 30 -46.56 -30.60 5.10
C THR A 30 -45.12 -30.88 4.66
N ALA A 31 -44.52 -30.02 3.81
CA ALA A 31 -43.12 -29.55 3.89
C ALA A 31 -42.73 -28.75 2.61
N MET A 32 -41.93 -27.70 2.80
CA MET A 32 -41.28 -26.81 1.81
C MET A 32 -42.10 -25.63 1.26
N VAL A 33 -42.22 -24.58 2.07
CA VAL A 33 -42.24 -23.19 1.58
C VAL A 33 -41.24 -22.39 2.40
N THR A 34 -39.99 -22.35 1.95
CA THR A 34 -39.00 -21.30 2.27
C THR A 34 -37.84 -21.43 1.29
N ALA A 35 -37.96 -20.82 0.11
CA ALA A 35 -36.82 -20.39 -0.74
C ALA A 35 -37.38 -19.79 -2.04
N LEU A 36 -38.01 -18.61 -2.01
CA LEU A 36 -38.22 -17.84 -3.24
C LEU A 36 -38.51 -16.35 -2.98
N VAL A 37 -37.70 -15.67 -2.15
CA VAL A 37 -37.65 -14.19 -2.12
C VAL A 37 -36.20 -13.72 -1.83
N GLY A 38 -35.24 -14.21 -2.61
CA GLY A 38 -33.82 -13.90 -2.42
C GLY A 38 -32.99 -13.80 -3.70
N LEU A 39 -33.63 -13.53 -4.84
CA LEU A 39 -32.93 -13.22 -6.10
C LEU A 39 -33.56 -11.96 -6.67
N LEU A 40 -32.99 -10.79 -6.38
CA LEU A 40 -33.07 -9.56 -7.20
C LEU A 40 -32.26 -8.43 -6.55
N LEU A 41 -30.99 -8.69 -6.22
CA LEU A 41 -29.94 -7.66 -6.08
C LEU A 41 -28.58 -8.28 -6.46
N ILE A 42 -28.51 -8.94 -7.62
CA ILE A 42 -27.21 -9.14 -8.27
C ILE A 42 -27.01 -7.85 -9.06
N GLY A 43 -26.20 -6.92 -8.54
CA GLY A 43 -25.70 -5.82 -9.34
C GLY A 43 -25.09 -6.37 -10.64
N PRO A 44 -25.04 -5.61 -11.74
CA PRO A 44 -24.43 -6.10 -12.97
C PRO A 44 -23.05 -6.66 -12.63
N ALA A 45 -22.79 -7.92 -13.03
CA ALA A 45 -21.45 -8.48 -12.97
C ALA A 45 -20.50 -7.44 -13.56
N ALA A 46 -19.49 -7.02 -12.80
CA ALA A 46 -18.48 -6.10 -13.28
C ALA A 46 -17.99 -6.65 -14.63
N GLN A 47 -18.21 -5.89 -15.70
CA GLN A 47 -17.76 -6.28 -17.03
C GLN A 47 -16.24 -6.25 -17.00
N ALA A 48 -15.61 -7.40 -17.24
CA ALA A 48 -14.18 -7.50 -17.52
C ALA A 48 -13.81 -6.48 -18.62
N LYS A 49 -12.81 -5.63 -18.37
CA LYS A 49 -12.37 -4.59 -19.30
C LYS A 49 -11.03 -4.98 -19.92
N GLU A 50 -10.83 -4.61 -21.18
CA GLU A 50 -9.50 -4.63 -21.80
C GLU A 50 -8.65 -3.43 -21.28
N ILE A 51 -7.48 -3.73 -20.70
CA ILE A 51 -6.53 -2.77 -20.13
C ILE A 51 -5.29 -2.61 -21.00
N ASP A 52 -4.73 -1.40 -21.03
CA ASP A 52 -3.50 -1.08 -21.74
C ASP A 52 -2.29 -1.21 -20.81
N VAL A 53 -1.68 -2.40 -20.80
CA VAL A 53 -0.55 -2.75 -19.91
C VAL A 53 0.64 -3.38 -20.62
N ILE A 54 0.54 -3.67 -21.92
CA ILE A 54 1.69 -4.16 -22.69
C ILE A 54 2.58 -2.97 -23.04
N THR A 55 3.84 -3.00 -22.58
CA THR A 55 4.78 -1.88 -22.72
C THR A 55 5.80 -2.07 -23.83
N GLY A 56 6.04 -3.30 -24.27
CA GLY A 56 7.08 -3.62 -25.24
C GLY A 56 6.88 -4.98 -25.89
N VAL A 57 7.44 -5.14 -27.10
CA VAL A 57 7.47 -6.39 -27.86
C VAL A 57 8.83 -6.54 -28.52
N THR A 58 9.38 -7.75 -28.52
CA THR A 58 10.54 -8.13 -29.32
C THR A 58 10.27 -9.43 -30.07
N VAL A 59 10.94 -9.64 -31.20
CA VAL A 59 10.79 -10.86 -32.01
C VAL A 59 12.17 -11.44 -32.30
N LYS A 60 12.37 -12.71 -31.95
CA LYS A 60 13.61 -13.44 -32.21
C LYS A 60 13.38 -14.50 -33.29
N ASN A 61 14.19 -14.49 -34.34
CA ASN A 61 14.26 -15.59 -35.30
C ASN A 61 15.14 -16.70 -34.72
N ILE A 62 14.60 -17.91 -34.59
CA ILE A 62 15.29 -19.01 -33.89
C ILE A 62 16.19 -19.84 -34.81
N PRO A 63 15.76 -20.25 -36.02
CA PRO A 63 16.66 -20.90 -36.97
C PRO A 63 17.79 -20.00 -37.45
N HIS A 64 17.51 -18.71 -37.65
CA HIS A 64 18.44 -17.73 -38.23
C HIS A 64 18.58 -16.48 -37.33
N PRO A 65 19.16 -16.58 -36.13
CA PRO A 65 19.21 -15.47 -35.16
C PRO A 65 20.05 -14.29 -35.65
N SER A 66 21.01 -14.52 -36.54
CA SER A 66 21.85 -13.49 -37.16
C SER A 66 21.85 -13.56 -38.69
N GLY A 67 20.95 -14.36 -39.26
CA GLY A 67 20.83 -14.59 -40.71
C GLY A 67 19.61 -13.89 -41.31
N PRO A 68 19.41 -13.99 -42.63
CA PRO A 68 18.21 -13.50 -43.27
C PRO A 68 16.99 -14.30 -42.79
N SER A 69 15.90 -13.60 -42.49
CA SER A 69 14.63 -14.25 -42.17
C SER A 69 14.04 -14.96 -43.39
N ARG A 70 13.62 -16.20 -43.21
CA ARG A 70 13.05 -17.05 -44.25
C ARG A 70 11.61 -17.40 -43.93
N GLN A 71 10.77 -17.50 -44.95
CA GLN A 71 9.43 -18.06 -44.80
C GLN A 71 9.51 -19.40 -44.07
N TRP A 72 8.61 -19.60 -43.12
CA TRP A 72 8.53 -20.74 -42.21
C TRP A 72 9.57 -20.79 -41.10
N ASP A 73 10.44 -19.78 -40.96
CA ASP A 73 11.27 -19.66 -39.77
C ASP A 73 10.39 -19.52 -38.52
N GLU A 74 10.74 -20.29 -37.51
CA GLU A 74 10.11 -20.19 -36.20
C GLU A 74 10.65 -18.95 -35.47
N THR A 75 9.74 -18.21 -34.85
CA THR A 75 10.05 -16.98 -34.12
C THR A 75 9.48 -17.02 -32.72
N ARG A 76 10.19 -16.40 -31.78
CA ARG A 76 9.72 -16.18 -30.42
C ARG A 76 9.33 -14.72 -30.26
N VAL A 77 8.06 -14.46 -30.02
CA VAL A 77 7.54 -13.13 -29.70
C VAL A 77 7.58 -12.99 -28.18
N GLU A 78 8.37 -12.05 -27.68
CA GLU A 78 8.48 -11.72 -26.25
C GLU A 78 7.80 -10.37 -26.01
N PHE A 79 7.06 -10.22 -24.92
CA PHE A 79 6.34 -8.99 -24.58
C PHE A 79 6.50 -8.65 -23.10
N THR A 80 6.55 -7.35 -22.80
CA THR A 80 6.68 -6.82 -21.43
C THR A 80 5.35 -6.22 -20.97
N ILE A 81 5.07 -6.32 -19.66
CA ILE A 81 3.81 -5.92 -19.03
C ILE A 81 4.10 -5.02 -17.85
N ASP A 82 3.30 -3.97 -17.67
CA ASP A 82 3.27 -3.12 -16.48
C ASP A 82 1.83 -2.72 -16.14
N THR A 83 1.31 -3.19 -15.00
CA THR A 83 -0.05 -2.87 -14.54
C THR A 83 -0.09 -1.64 -13.63
N THR A 84 1.05 -1.01 -13.35
CA THR A 84 1.16 0.11 -12.41
C THR A 84 0.26 1.27 -12.80
N GLY A 85 -0.62 1.68 -11.87
CA GLY A 85 -1.55 2.79 -12.10
C GLY A 85 -2.66 2.53 -13.14
N SER A 86 -2.75 1.33 -13.71
CA SER A 86 -3.78 0.96 -14.68
C SER A 86 -5.18 0.82 -14.08
N GLY A 87 -5.26 0.59 -12.76
CA GLY A 87 -6.50 0.27 -12.06
C GLY A 87 -7.04 -1.12 -12.38
N ALA A 88 -6.17 -2.03 -12.85
CA ALA A 88 -6.49 -3.40 -13.20
C ALA A 88 -7.19 -4.16 -12.07
N ARG A 89 -8.12 -5.03 -12.45
CA ARG A 89 -8.93 -5.86 -11.55
C ARG A 89 -8.94 -7.30 -12.02
N ALA A 90 -9.33 -8.19 -11.12
CA ALA A 90 -9.55 -9.59 -11.47
C ALA A 90 -10.53 -9.73 -12.63
N GLY A 91 -10.19 -10.55 -13.61
CA GLY A 91 -10.97 -10.76 -14.82
C GLY A 91 -10.73 -9.72 -15.92
N ASP A 92 -10.03 -8.61 -15.68
CA ASP A 92 -9.60 -7.71 -16.76
C ASP A 92 -8.65 -8.43 -17.72
N THR A 93 -8.67 -8.01 -18.98
CA THR A 93 -7.87 -8.64 -20.04
C THR A 93 -6.84 -7.69 -20.64
N PHE A 94 -5.74 -8.23 -21.13
CA PHE A 94 -4.84 -7.51 -22.03
C PHE A 94 -4.59 -8.34 -23.27
N THR A 95 -4.52 -7.68 -24.43
CA THR A 95 -4.42 -8.37 -25.72
C THR A 95 -3.24 -7.89 -26.55
N LEU A 96 -2.68 -8.81 -27.33
CA LEU A 96 -1.65 -8.53 -28.33
C LEU A 96 -2.05 -9.19 -29.65
N LYS A 97 -2.46 -8.39 -30.62
CA LYS A 97 -2.71 -8.86 -31.99
C LYS A 97 -1.40 -8.94 -32.75
N LEU A 98 -1.06 -10.15 -33.21
CA LEU A 98 0.08 -10.38 -34.07
C LEU A 98 -0.23 -9.93 -35.51
N PRO A 99 0.79 -9.49 -36.28
CA PRO A 99 0.63 -9.13 -37.68
C PRO A 99 0.39 -10.35 -38.58
N ASP A 100 -0.19 -10.14 -39.78
CA ASP A 100 -0.49 -11.20 -40.76
C ASP A 100 0.75 -11.92 -41.34
N LEU A 101 1.94 -11.37 -41.07
CA LEU A 101 3.21 -12.02 -41.41
C LEU A 101 3.58 -13.13 -40.40
N LEU A 102 2.91 -13.20 -39.26
CA LEU A 102 3.09 -14.23 -38.24
C LEU A 102 1.87 -15.14 -38.18
N THR A 103 2.13 -16.43 -38.02
CA THR A 103 1.11 -17.43 -37.70
C THR A 103 1.41 -18.07 -36.34
N THR A 104 0.37 -18.25 -35.54
CA THR A 104 0.45 -18.92 -34.22
C THR A 104 -0.08 -20.34 -34.31
N ARG A 105 0.33 -21.19 -33.38
CA ARG A 105 -0.36 -22.44 -33.07
C ARG A 105 -1.42 -22.17 -32.01
N ALA A 106 -2.44 -23.03 -31.94
CA ALA A 106 -3.39 -22.95 -30.84
C ALA A 106 -2.65 -23.18 -29.52
N THR A 107 -2.73 -22.23 -28.59
CA THR A 107 -2.03 -22.30 -27.31
C THR A 107 -2.88 -21.75 -26.17
N SER A 108 -2.70 -22.36 -24.99
CA SER A 108 -3.14 -21.87 -23.70
C SER A 108 -1.97 -22.04 -22.73
N PHE A 109 -1.68 -21.03 -21.92
CA PHE A 109 -0.68 -21.10 -20.87
C PHE A 109 -1.03 -20.15 -19.72
N THR A 110 -0.58 -20.51 -18.53
CA THR A 110 -0.76 -19.70 -17.32
C THR A 110 0.53 -18.92 -17.07
N MET A 111 0.42 -17.62 -16.86
CA MET A 111 1.51 -16.82 -16.31
C MET A 111 1.54 -16.98 -14.80
N HIS A 112 2.73 -16.97 -14.21
CA HIS A 112 2.92 -17.18 -12.78
C HIS A 112 3.58 -15.98 -12.09
N ALA A 113 3.42 -15.85 -10.77
CA ALA A 113 4.22 -14.95 -9.96
C ALA A 113 5.69 -15.40 -9.95
N SER A 114 6.57 -14.63 -9.31
CA SER A 114 8.01 -14.95 -9.23
C SER A 114 8.32 -16.26 -8.49
N ASP A 115 7.35 -16.79 -7.74
CA ASP A 115 7.42 -18.13 -7.12
C ASP A 115 7.31 -19.29 -8.12
N GLY A 116 6.94 -19.02 -9.37
CA GLY A 116 6.79 -19.98 -10.46
C GLY A 116 5.58 -20.91 -10.34
N THR A 117 4.66 -20.68 -9.39
CA THR A 117 3.52 -21.57 -9.12
C THR A 117 2.19 -20.86 -8.88
N THR A 118 2.20 -19.61 -8.43
CA THR A 118 0.97 -18.83 -8.19
C THR A 118 0.46 -18.25 -9.52
N PRO A 119 -0.76 -18.60 -9.97
CA PRO A 119 -1.27 -18.14 -11.25
C PRO A 119 -1.72 -16.67 -11.20
N VAL A 120 -1.22 -15.85 -12.12
CA VAL A 120 -1.45 -14.39 -12.16
C VAL A 120 -2.22 -13.94 -13.40
N ALA A 121 -2.12 -14.69 -14.51
CA ALA A 121 -2.94 -14.49 -15.70
C ALA A 121 -3.10 -15.78 -16.51
N GLU A 122 -4.25 -15.94 -17.15
CA GLU A 122 -4.53 -17.05 -18.08
C GLU A 122 -4.51 -16.54 -19.52
N CYS A 123 -3.59 -17.06 -20.34
CA CYS A 123 -3.34 -16.61 -21.70
C CYS A 123 -3.77 -17.64 -22.74
N THR A 124 -4.39 -17.18 -23.82
CA THR A 124 -4.77 -18.02 -24.97
C THR A 124 -4.51 -17.32 -26.29
N ALA A 125 -4.08 -18.08 -27.31
CA ALA A 125 -4.03 -17.61 -28.69
C ALA A 125 -4.55 -18.71 -29.64
N PRO A 126 -5.46 -18.38 -30.58
CA PRO A 126 -5.93 -19.33 -31.58
C PRO A 126 -4.83 -19.76 -32.57
N ASN A 127 -5.06 -20.85 -33.30
CA ASN A 127 -4.23 -21.22 -34.45
C ASN A 127 -4.54 -20.32 -35.65
N GLY A 128 -3.53 -19.85 -36.38
CA GLY A 128 -3.67 -19.18 -37.66
C GLY A 128 -2.88 -17.89 -37.79
N VAL A 129 -3.14 -17.17 -38.88
CA VAL A 129 -2.44 -15.94 -39.28
C VAL A 129 -3.01 -14.74 -38.55
N GLY A 130 -2.14 -13.84 -38.07
CA GLY A 130 -2.55 -12.54 -37.53
C GLY A 130 -3.43 -12.61 -36.27
N GLN A 131 -3.27 -13.67 -35.48
CA GLN A 131 -4.13 -13.97 -34.34
C GLN A 131 -3.84 -13.07 -33.13
N THR A 132 -4.82 -12.98 -32.24
CA THR A 132 -4.72 -12.20 -31.00
C THR A 132 -4.43 -13.12 -29.81
N LEU A 133 -3.33 -12.85 -29.11
CA LEU A 133 -3.09 -13.34 -27.76
C LEU A 133 -4.01 -12.57 -26.80
N THR A 134 -4.77 -13.29 -25.99
CA THR A 134 -5.62 -12.71 -24.93
C THR A 134 -5.21 -13.31 -23.60
N CYS A 135 -4.83 -12.45 -22.64
CA CYS A 135 -4.52 -12.84 -21.27
C CYS A 135 -5.51 -12.22 -20.30
N THR A 136 -6.01 -13.00 -19.35
CA THR A 136 -6.99 -12.57 -18.34
C THR A 136 -6.36 -12.61 -16.95
N LEU A 137 -6.38 -11.50 -16.22
CA LEU A 137 -5.82 -11.41 -14.87
C LEU A 137 -6.63 -12.22 -13.86
N THR A 138 -5.94 -12.93 -12.96
CA THR A 138 -6.57 -13.64 -11.83
C THR A 138 -6.86 -12.68 -10.67
N ASP A 139 -7.41 -13.20 -9.57
CA ASP A 139 -7.63 -12.43 -8.33
C ASP A 139 -6.32 -11.91 -7.70
N TYR A 140 -5.16 -12.39 -8.15
CA TYR A 140 -3.85 -11.97 -7.64
C TYR A 140 -3.62 -10.44 -7.74
N VAL A 141 -4.16 -9.80 -8.79
CA VAL A 141 -4.08 -8.34 -8.99
C VAL A 141 -4.77 -7.53 -7.87
N THR A 142 -5.67 -8.14 -7.11
CA THR A 142 -6.38 -7.45 -6.01
C THR A 142 -5.45 -7.08 -4.86
N THR A 143 -4.46 -7.93 -4.58
CA THR A 143 -3.43 -7.70 -3.56
C THR A 143 -2.12 -7.21 -4.16
N HIS A 144 -1.94 -7.32 -5.48
CA HIS A 144 -0.76 -6.88 -6.22
C HIS A 144 -1.18 -6.05 -7.44
N PRO A 145 -1.68 -4.81 -7.27
CA PRO A 145 -2.20 -4.03 -8.39
C PRO A 145 -1.11 -3.48 -9.33
N ASN A 146 0.12 -3.37 -8.83
CA ASN A 146 1.27 -2.79 -9.54
C ASN A 146 2.29 -3.89 -9.84
N MET A 147 2.03 -4.69 -10.87
CA MET A 147 2.89 -5.78 -11.29
C MET A 147 3.64 -5.43 -12.57
N THR A 148 4.85 -5.95 -12.67
CA THR A 148 5.67 -5.92 -13.89
C THR A 148 6.11 -7.32 -14.24
N GLY A 149 6.30 -7.58 -15.53
CA GLY A 149 6.65 -8.93 -15.96
C GLY A 149 6.84 -9.06 -17.46
N GLU A 150 7.07 -10.30 -17.88
CA GLU A 150 7.33 -10.64 -19.26
C GLU A 150 6.61 -11.94 -19.62
N GLY A 151 6.15 -12.02 -20.86
CA GLY A 151 5.62 -13.24 -21.45
C GLY A 151 6.22 -13.48 -22.82
N TRP A 152 6.05 -14.68 -23.33
CA TRP A 152 6.44 -15.02 -24.68
C TRP A 152 5.48 -16.02 -25.31
N LEU A 153 5.39 -16.00 -26.63
CA LEU A 153 4.73 -17.04 -27.42
C LEU A 153 5.54 -17.43 -28.65
N TRP A 154 5.39 -18.68 -29.07
CA TRP A 154 5.91 -19.15 -30.35
C TRP A 154 5.02 -18.71 -31.51
N SER A 155 5.64 -18.27 -32.60
CA SER A 155 4.99 -18.01 -33.87
C SER A 155 5.90 -18.40 -35.04
N GLN A 156 5.42 -18.28 -36.27
CA GLN A 156 6.18 -18.62 -37.47
C GLN A 156 5.98 -17.56 -38.55
N LEU A 157 7.04 -17.29 -39.34
CA LEU A 157 6.96 -16.41 -40.50
C LEU A 157 6.09 -17.06 -41.59
N ASN A 158 4.93 -16.48 -41.86
CA ASN A 158 3.89 -17.09 -42.69
C ASN A 158 4.12 -16.94 -44.20
N SER A 159 4.66 -15.80 -44.64
CA SER A 159 4.82 -15.49 -46.07
C SER A 159 6.06 -14.66 -46.35
N THR A 160 6.57 -14.73 -47.58
CA THR A 160 7.60 -13.82 -48.06
C THR A 160 7.08 -12.39 -48.07
N SER A 161 7.90 -11.43 -47.67
CA SER A 161 7.48 -10.04 -47.57
C SER A 161 8.66 -9.11 -47.74
N THR A 162 8.42 -7.96 -48.36
CA THR A 162 9.35 -6.83 -48.45
C THR A 162 9.12 -5.79 -47.35
N ALA A 163 8.12 -6.00 -46.48
CA ALA A 163 7.91 -5.20 -45.28
C ALA A 163 9.15 -5.29 -44.38
N ARG A 164 9.42 -4.20 -43.65
CA ARG A 164 10.58 -4.10 -42.75
C ARG A 164 10.24 -4.20 -41.27
N THR A 165 8.96 -4.14 -40.95
CA THR A 165 8.48 -4.11 -39.58
C THR A 165 7.27 -5.02 -39.39
N PHE A 166 7.09 -5.46 -38.15
CA PHE A 166 5.89 -6.04 -37.61
C PHE A 166 5.14 -4.98 -36.82
N ASP A 167 3.84 -4.85 -37.08
CA ASP A 167 2.95 -3.97 -36.31
C ASP A 167 2.07 -4.82 -35.41
N PHE A 168 2.38 -4.80 -34.11
CA PHE A 168 1.60 -5.47 -33.08
C PHE A 168 0.56 -4.51 -32.53
N VAL A 169 -0.72 -4.89 -32.55
CA VAL A 169 -1.80 -4.03 -32.02
C VAL A 169 -2.13 -4.46 -30.60
N LYS A 170 -2.17 -3.50 -29.68
CA LYS A 170 -2.60 -3.68 -28.28
C LYS A 170 -3.66 -2.64 -27.93
N ALA A 171 -4.24 -2.74 -26.74
CA ALA A 171 -5.01 -1.63 -26.18
C ALA A 171 -4.13 -0.35 -26.18
N GLY A 172 -4.74 0.80 -26.52
CA GLY A 172 -4.03 2.09 -26.54
C GLY A 172 -3.02 2.33 -27.67
N GLY A 173 -2.80 1.39 -28.60
CA GLY A 173 -2.03 1.68 -29.82
C GLY A 173 -1.34 0.48 -30.49
N THR A 174 -0.27 0.79 -31.22
CA THR A 174 0.52 -0.18 -31.98
C THR A 174 1.98 -0.12 -31.54
N ILE A 175 2.60 -1.28 -31.36
CA ILE A 175 4.04 -1.43 -31.14
C ILE A 175 4.65 -1.95 -32.45
N THR A 176 5.54 -1.16 -33.03
CA THR A 176 6.24 -1.52 -34.27
C THR A 176 7.62 -2.09 -33.93
N VAL A 177 7.92 -3.27 -34.45
CA VAL A 177 9.18 -4.00 -34.24
C VAL A 177 9.83 -4.29 -35.58
N GLU A 178 11.13 -4.13 -35.72
CA GLU A 178 11.82 -4.51 -36.96
C GLU A 178 11.78 -6.02 -37.18
N ILE A 179 11.64 -6.44 -38.45
CA ILE A 179 11.73 -7.87 -38.79
C ILE A 179 13.17 -8.33 -38.50
N PRO A 180 13.37 -9.40 -37.71
CA PRO A 180 14.71 -9.86 -37.36
C PRO A 180 15.48 -10.34 -38.59
N GLY A 181 16.81 -10.20 -38.55
CA GLY A 181 17.72 -10.67 -39.59
C GLY A 181 18.38 -9.56 -40.40
N THR A 182 19.42 -9.91 -41.15
CA THR A 182 20.32 -8.94 -41.82
C THR A 182 19.65 -8.09 -42.90
N ASP A 183 18.63 -8.66 -43.55
CA ASP A 183 17.99 -8.03 -44.72
C ASP A 183 16.77 -7.20 -44.31
N GLY A 184 16.31 -7.35 -43.06
CA GLY A 184 15.11 -6.70 -42.53
C GLY A 184 13.85 -7.04 -43.31
N VAL A 185 13.78 -8.19 -43.97
CA VAL A 185 12.65 -8.66 -44.80
C VAL A 185 12.49 -10.18 -44.65
N ILE A 186 11.38 -10.74 -45.15
CA ILE A 186 11.14 -12.18 -45.15
C ILE A 186 11.39 -12.73 -46.56
N GLY A 187 12.52 -13.41 -46.73
CA GLY A 187 12.88 -14.11 -47.96
C GLY A 187 12.13 -15.44 -48.13
N PRO A 188 12.22 -16.07 -49.32
CA PRO A 188 11.67 -17.41 -49.55
C PRO A 188 12.30 -18.45 -48.62
N GLU A 189 11.58 -19.55 -48.34
CA GLU A 189 12.11 -20.73 -47.64
C GLU A 189 13.45 -21.18 -48.28
N ASP A 190 14.45 -21.49 -47.45
CA ASP A 190 15.70 -22.08 -47.94
C ASP A 190 15.49 -23.57 -48.25
N ARG A 191 15.49 -23.91 -49.53
CA ARG A 191 15.47 -25.29 -50.02
C ARG A 191 16.81 -25.72 -50.59
N THR A 192 17.83 -25.72 -49.73
CA THR A 192 19.12 -26.32 -50.09
C THR A 192 18.95 -27.82 -50.30
N VAL A 193 19.53 -28.32 -51.39
CA VAL A 193 19.55 -29.75 -51.70
C VAL A 193 20.49 -30.44 -50.72
N PRO A 194 20.01 -31.42 -49.94
CA PRO A 194 20.88 -32.11 -49.00
C PRO A 194 21.87 -33.02 -49.75
N THR A 195 23.06 -33.21 -49.18
CA THR A 195 24.10 -34.09 -49.77
C THR A 195 23.84 -35.57 -49.49
N GLU A 196 23.09 -35.88 -48.43
CA GLU A 196 22.67 -37.22 -48.01
C GLU A 196 21.18 -37.21 -47.63
N ALA A 197 20.60 -38.36 -47.30
CA ALA A 197 19.25 -38.34 -46.75
C ALA A 197 19.22 -37.55 -45.43
N LEU A 198 18.09 -36.89 -45.17
CA LEU A 198 17.83 -36.27 -43.89
C LEU A 198 16.42 -36.58 -43.43
N LYS A 199 16.22 -36.46 -42.13
CA LYS A 199 14.93 -36.66 -41.49
C LYS A 199 14.52 -35.38 -40.77
N GLY A 200 13.26 -34.99 -40.93
CA GLY A 200 12.71 -33.84 -40.24
C GLY A 200 11.27 -34.08 -39.83
N GLY A 201 10.73 -33.16 -39.06
CA GLY A 201 9.36 -33.24 -38.56
C GLY A 201 9.03 -32.10 -37.62
N TRP A 202 7.75 -31.98 -37.32
CA TRP A 202 7.21 -31.00 -36.37
C TRP A 202 5.84 -31.44 -35.83
N VAL A 203 5.44 -30.87 -34.70
CA VAL A 203 4.09 -31.04 -34.12
C VAL A 203 3.10 -30.24 -34.96
N ARG A 204 1.93 -30.81 -35.27
CA ARG A 204 0.88 -30.12 -36.02
C ARG A 204 0.23 -29.04 -35.16
N ALA A 205 -0.09 -27.92 -35.79
CA ALA A 205 -0.66 -26.76 -35.11
C ALA A 205 -2.12 -26.98 -34.70
N GLU A 206 -2.82 -27.85 -35.43
CA GLU A 206 -4.22 -28.20 -35.22
C GLU A 206 -4.45 -29.29 -34.17
N ASP A 207 -3.44 -30.11 -33.87
CA ASP A 207 -3.54 -31.20 -32.90
C ASP A 207 -2.15 -31.49 -32.29
N PRO A 208 -1.94 -31.21 -31.00
CA PRO A 208 -0.66 -31.44 -30.33
C PRO A 208 -0.30 -32.93 -30.19
N ALA A 209 -1.25 -33.85 -30.42
CA ALA A 209 -1.01 -35.29 -30.46
C ALA A 209 -0.56 -35.78 -31.84
N LEU A 210 -0.64 -34.94 -32.88
CA LEU A 210 -0.33 -35.30 -34.26
C LEU A 210 1.02 -34.72 -34.68
N PHE A 211 1.91 -35.59 -35.14
CA PHE A 211 3.25 -35.22 -35.56
C PHE A 211 3.40 -35.47 -37.06
N TYR A 212 3.92 -34.47 -37.77
CA TYR A 212 4.31 -34.60 -39.16
C TYR A 212 5.79 -34.97 -39.24
N TRP A 213 6.09 -35.94 -40.10
CA TRP A 213 7.45 -36.39 -40.36
C TRP A 213 7.71 -36.48 -41.84
N TYR A 214 8.97 -36.24 -42.21
CA TYR A 214 9.45 -36.48 -43.55
C TYR A 214 10.86 -37.07 -43.55
N ILE A 215 11.14 -37.87 -44.57
CA ILE A 215 12.49 -38.32 -44.91
C ILE A 215 12.77 -37.80 -46.32
N ARG A 216 13.71 -36.87 -46.44
CA ARG A 216 14.13 -36.28 -47.70
C ARG A 216 15.39 -36.98 -48.19
N ILE A 217 15.37 -37.41 -49.44
CA ILE A 217 16.36 -38.33 -50.00
C ILE A 217 16.81 -37.78 -51.35
N PRO A 218 18.06 -37.28 -51.46
CA PRO A 218 18.66 -36.97 -52.75
C PRO A 218 19.06 -38.28 -53.44
N ALA A 219 18.45 -38.59 -54.60
CA ALA A 219 18.73 -39.83 -55.32
C ALA A 219 20.22 -40.00 -55.67
N SER A 220 20.90 -38.87 -55.92
CA SER A 220 22.34 -38.80 -56.20
C SER A 220 23.23 -39.33 -55.09
N ALA A 221 22.76 -39.36 -53.83
CA ALA A 221 23.54 -39.90 -52.71
C ALA A 221 23.59 -41.45 -52.70
N TYR A 222 22.75 -42.10 -53.50
CA TYR A 222 22.58 -43.56 -53.51
C TYR A 222 22.87 -44.17 -54.89
N GLN A 223 23.79 -43.58 -55.65
CA GLN A 223 24.21 -44.08 -56.97
C GLN A 223 24.68 -45.53 -56.90
N GLY A 224 24.30 -46.33 -57.90
CA GLY A 224 24.62 -47.77 -57.94
C GLY A 224 23.61 -48.67 -57.21
N THR A 225 22.61 -48.09 -56.53
CA THR A 225 21.45 -48.84 -56.03
C THR A 225 20.28 -48.71 -57.01
N ASN A 226 19.67 -49.83 -57.42
CA ASN A 226 18.48 -49.83 -58.28
C ASN A 226 17.20 -49.46 -57.50
N THR A 227 17.19 -49.72 -56.19
CA THR A 227 16.07 -49.48 -55.30
C THR A 227 16.60 -48.85 -54.02
N ILE A 228 16.08 -47.69 -53.65
CA ILE A 228 16.28 -47.08 -52.34
C ILE A 228 15.37 -47.79 -51.35
N THR A 229 15.94 -48.27 -50.25
CA THR A 229 15.21 -48.93 -49.16
C THR A 229 15.18 -48.04 -47.93
N ILE A 230 14.05 -48.00 -47.25
CA ILE A 230 13.85 -47.21 -46.03
C ILE A 230 13.31 -48.14 -44.97
N ASN A 231 13.96 -48.18 -43.81
CA ASN A 231 13.47 -48.83 -42.61
C ASN A 231 13.36 -47.79 -41.50
N ASP A 232 12.14 -47.45 -41.11
CA ASP A 232 11.82 -46.42 -40.14
C ASP A 232 11.36 -47.05 -38.82
N THR A 233 11.75 -46.43 -37.70
CA THR A 233 11.39 -46.87 -36.36
C THR A 233 11.17 -45.67 -35.45
N PHE A 234 10.00 -45.63 -34.83
CA PHE A 234 9.60 -44.63 -33.84
C PHE A 234 10.24 -44.97 -32.49
N GLY A 235 10.95 -44.00 -31.91
CA GLY A 235 11.50 -44.10 -30.57
C GLY A 235 10.37 -44.09 -29.53
N THR A 236 10.49 -44.95 -28.52
CA THR A 236 9.39 -45.24 -27.59
C THR A 236 9.55 -44.63 -26.21
N ASN A 237 10.53 -43.73 -25.97
CA ASN A 237 10.96 -43.12 -24.69
C ASN A 237 9.84 -42.90 -23.62
N GLY A 238 9.29 -43.96 -23.04
CA GLY A 238 8.05 -43.93 -22.24
C GLY A 238 6.73 -43.65 -23.00
N LEU A 239 6.77 -43.24 -24.28
CA LEU A 239 5.61 -42.84 -25.08
C LEU A 239 5.36 -43.82 -26.24
N LYS A 240 4.08 -44.06 -26.58
CA LYS A 240 3.67 -44.95 -27.67
C LYS A 240 3.02 -44.19 -28.80
N TYR A 241 3.34 -44.60 -30.02
CA TYR A 241 2.95 -43.91 -31.23
C TYR A 241 2.50 -44.88 -32.30
N HIS A 242 1.58 -44.45 -33.15
CA HIS A 242 1.16 -45.19 -34.34
C HIS A 242 1.06 -44.28 -35.56
N LEU A 243 1.23 -44.86 -36.75
CA LEU A 243 0.99 -44.17 -38.00
C LEU A 243 -0.46 -43.70 -38.10
N ALA A 244 -0.67 -42.45 -38.49
CA ALA A 244 -2.00 -41.94 -38.76
C ALA A 244 -2.60 -42.62 -40.00
N ASP A 245 -3.84 -43.09 -39.88
CA ASP A 245 -4.58 -43.83 -40.93
C ASP A 245 -5.75 -43.03 -41.52
N GLY A 246 -6.07 -41.87 -40.93
CA GLY A 246 -7.07 -40.93 -41.40
C GLY A 246 -6.82 -40.50 -42.85
N ALA A 247 -7.89 -40.30 -43.63
CA ALA A 247 -7.81 -40.07 -45.08
C ALA A 247 -6.88 -38.92 -45.49
N ASN A 248 -6.77 -37.86 -44.66
CA ASN A 248 -5.92 -36.70 -44.92
C ASN A 248 -4.47 -36.85 -44.45
N TYR A 249 -4.15 -37.90 -43.68
CA TYR A 249 -2.87 -38.09 -43.01
C TYR A 249 -2.12 -39.35 -43.48
N ARG A 250 -2.61 -39.99 -44.54
CA ARG A 250 -1.98 -41.18 -45.11
C ARG A 250 -0.58 -40.88 -45.63
N PRO A 251 0.38 -41.80 -45.49
CA PRO A 251 1.71 -41.66 -46.06
C PRO A 251 1.68 -41.49 -47.58
N TYR A 252 2.60 -40.69 -48.12
CA TYR A 252 2.79 -40.51 -49.55
C TYR A 252 4.22 -40.08 -49.86
N LEU A 253 4.60 -40.22 -51.13
CA LEU A 253 5.88 -39.78 -51.65
C LEU A 253 5.69 -38.49 -52.46
N GLN A 254 6.56 -37.51 -52.23
CA GLN A 254 6.76 -36.39 -53.14
C GLN A 254 8.01 -36.59 -53.99
N VAL A 255 7.89 -36.22 -55.27
CA VAL A 255 8.95 -36.40 -56.25
C VAL A 255 9.21 -35.07 -56.96
N TRP A 256 10.44 -34.59 -56.88
CA TRP A 256 10.98 -33.58 -57.79
C TRP A 256 11.90 -34.27 -58.77
N SER A 257 11.68 -34.09 -60.07
CA SER A 257 12.47 -34.76 -61.11
C SER A 257 13.89 -34.20 -61.22
N THR A 258 14.13 -32.98 -60.74
CA THR A 258 15.44 -32.36 -60.68
C THR A 258 15.70 -31.70 -59.33
N GLN A 259 16.97 -31.58 -58.96
CA GLN A 259 17.41 -30.81 -57.79
C GLN A 259 17.08 -29.32 -57.91
N GLU A 260 17.07 -28.80 -59.14
CA GLU A 260 16.71 -27.40 -59.44
C GLU A 260 15.23 -27.14 -59.17
N ASP A 261 14.33 -28.04 -59.57
CA ASP A 261 12.89 -27.95 -59.28
C ASP A 261 12.63 -27.89 -57.78
N TYR A 262 13.33 -28.73 -57.02
CA TYR A 262 13.24 -28.72 -55.57
C TYR A 262 13.74 -27.38 -54.99
N SER A 263 14.90 -26.90 -55.43
CA SER A 263 15.51 -25.65 -54.94
C SER A 263 14.68 -24.43 -55.29
N LYS A 264 14.01 -24.44 -56.45
CA LYS A 264 13.09 -23.39 -56.92
C LYS A 264 11.66 -23.55 -56.39
N GLN A 265 11.42 -24.49 -55.49
CA GLN A 265 10.12 -24.78 -54.89
C GLN A 265 9.01 -25.08 -55.89
N VAL A 266 9.36 -25.68 -57.04
CA VAL A 266 8.37 -26.19 -58.00
C VAL A 266 7.51 -27.25 -57.30
N SER A 267 6.23 -27.32 -57.66
CA SER A 267 5.31 -28.31 -57.07
C SER A 267 5.78 -29.74 -57.36
N ALA A 268 5.89 -30.55 -56.31
CA ALA A 268 6.26 -31.96 -56.44
C ALA A 268 5.12 -32.79 -57.03
N VAL A 269 5.46 -33.87 -57.73
CA VAL A 269 4.51 -34.92 -58.08
C VAL A 269 4.24 -35.76 -56.83
N ARG A 270 2.96 -35.93 -56.47
CA ARG A 270 2.55 -36.83 -55.39
C ARG A 270 2.34 -38.24 -55.94
N VAL A 271 2.94 -39.23 -55.27
CA VAL A 271 2.80 -40.65 -55.54
C VAL A 271 2.31 -41.34 -54.27
N ASN A 272 1.15 -41.99 -54.32
CA ASN A 272 0.60 -42.73 -53.19
C ASN A 272 1.19 -44.15 -53.13
N PRO A 273 1.18 -44.81 -51.95
CA PRO A 273 1.61 -46.19 -51.84
C PRO A 273 0.88 -47.12 -52.83
N GLY A 274 1.63 -47.91 -53.58
CA GLY A 274 1.13 -48.81 -54.62
C GLY A 274 1.05 -48.20 -56.02
N GLU A 275 1.27 -46.89 -56.18
CA GLU A 275 1.31 -46.24 -57.49
C GLU A 275 2.69 -46.36 -58.17
N SER A 276 2.68 -46.39 -59.50
CA SER A 276 3.89 -46.51 -60.31
C SER A 276 4.76 -45.25 -60.25
N ILE A 277 6.07 -45.45 -60.21
CA ILE A 277 7.09 -44.39 -60.28
C ILE A 277 8.31 -44.94 -61.00
N GLY A 278 8.76 -44.26 -62.06
CA GLY A 278 9.87 -44.73 -62.89
C GLY A 278 9.61 -46.13 -63.44
N SER A 279 10.54 -47.05 -63.18
CA SER A 279 10.52 -48.46 -63.60
C SER A 279 9.75 -49.38 -62.66
N GLY A 280 9.27 -48.89 -61.52
CA GLY A 280 8.63 -49.70 -60.48
C GLY A 280 7.47 -49.00 -59.77
N THR A 281 7.32 -49.30 -58.47
CA THR A 281 6.21 -48.86 -57.62
C THR A 281 6.74 -48.30 -56.31
N PHE A 282 6.12 -47.24 -55.79
CA PHE A 282 6.38 -46.78 -54.43
C PHE A 282 5.68 -47.72 -53.44
N ASN A 283 6.45 -48.49 -52.66
CA ASN A 283 5.88 -49.37 -51.63
C ASN A 283 6.06 -48.74 -50.26
N PHE A 284 5.03 -48.82 -49.42
CA PHE A 284 5.04 -48.38 -48.03
C PHE A 284 4.28 -49.39 -47.18
N ASN A 285 4.98 -50.04 -46.25
CA ASN A 285 4.46 -51.12 -45.43
C ASN A 285 4.62 -50.74 -43.95
N PRO A 286 3.52 -50.33 -43.28
CA PRO A 286 3.52 -50.08 -41.84
C PRO A 286 4.06 -51.27 -41.04
N THR A 287 4.82 -50.98 -39.99
CA THR A 287 5.18 -51.96 -38.96
C THR A 287 4.53 -51.56 -37.63
N GLY A 288 4.69 -52.37 -36.57
CA GLY A 288 4.09 -52.05 -35.26
C GLY A 288 4.62 -50.76 -34.62
N ASN A 289 5.80 -50.29 -35.02
CA ASN A 289 6.47 -49.11 -34.45
C ASN A 289 7.24 -48.31 -35.52
N GLY A 290 6.75 -48.28 -36.75
CA GLY A 290 7.45 -47.63 -37.86
C GLY A 290 6.90 -48.06 -39.22
N PHE A 291 7.77 -48.15 -40.22
CA PHE A 291 7.43 -48.69 -41.54
C PHE A 291 8.67 -49.14 -42.30
N THR A 292 8.45 -49.94 -43.34
CA THR A 292 9.43 -50.12 -44.42
C THR A 292 8.90 -49.52 -45.70
N ALA A 293 9.76 -48.91 -46.51
CA ALA A 293 9.38 -48.36 -47.81
C ALA A 293 10.46 -48.60 -48.87
N THR A 294 10.05 -48.68 -50.13
CA THR A 294 10.96 -48.82 -51.27
C THR A 294 10.61 -47.88 -52.41
N ILE A 295 11.65 -47.31 -53.03
CA ILE A 295 11.53 -46.35 -54.14
C ILE A 295 12.52 -46.78 -55.25
N PRO A 296 12.07 -46.98 -56.50
CA PRO A 296 12.94 -47.16 -57.65
C PRO A 296 13.89 -45.97 -57.83
N ASN A 297 15.18 -46.23 -58.07
CA ASN A 297 16.21 -45.19 -58.17
C ASN A 297 16.65 -44.94 -59.61
N ASP A 298 15.68 -44.77 -60.52
CA ASP A 298 15.96 -44.66 -61.96
C ASP A 298 16.48 -43.26 -62.37
N ASN A 299 16.21 -42.24 -61.56
CA ASN A 299 16.59 -40.86 -61.82
C ASN A 299 17.54 -40.34 -60.74
N PRO A 300 18.86 -40.26 -61.01
CA PRO A 300 19.84 -39.80 -60.02
C PRO A 300 19.72 -38.31 -59.69
N ASN A 301 18.98 -37.52 -60.48
CA ASN A 301 18.75 -36.09 -60.22
C ASN A 301 17.48 -35.83 -59.38
N ALA A 302 16.72 -36.87 -59.06
CA ALA A 302 15.47 -36.71 -58.33
C ALA A 302 15.72 -36.39 -56.84
N ILE A 303 14.80 -35.62 -56.26
CA ILE A 303 14.63 -35.52 -54.82
C ILE A 303 13.34 -36.24 -54.45
N TYR A 304 13.45 -37.20 -53.54
CA TYR A 304 12.32 -37.93 -52.97
C TYR A 304 12.05 -37.41 -51.57
N GLU A 305 10.78 -37.24 -51.20
CA GLU A 305 10.41 -36.95 -49.82
C GLU A 305 9.23 -37.83 -49.40
N VAL A 306 9.53 -38.81 -48.53
CA VAL A 306 8.50 -39.65 -47.92
C VAL A 306 7.88 -38.86 -46.78
N ARG A 307 6.57 -38.58 -46.88
CA ARG A 307 5.81 -37.82 -45.89
C ARG A 307 4.81 -38.73 -45.19
N TYR A 308 4.72 -38.60 -43.88
CA TYR A 308 3.80 -39.39 -43.07
C TYR A 308 3.50 -38.68 -41.75
N PHE A 309 2.46 -39.15 -41.08
CA PHE A 309 1.99 -38.58 -39.83
C PHE A 309 1.91 -39.67 -38.77
N VAL A 310 2.09 -39.27 -37.52
CA VAL A 310 2.13 -40.17 -36.36
C VAL A 310 1.29 -39.57 -35.25
N TYR A 311 0.41 -40.36 -34.64
CA TYR A 311 -0.32 -39.98 -33.44
C TYR A 311 0.38 -40.51 -32.19
N LEU A 312 0.35 -39.71 -31.13
CA LEU A 312 0.64 -40.16 -29.77
C LEU A 312 -0.59 -40.89 -29.20
N ASP A 313 -0.42 -42.13 -28.77
CA ASP A 313 -1.52 -42.99 -28.31
C ASP A 313 -2.22 -42.44 -27.06
N ASN A 314 -1.45 -41.82 -26.16
CA ASN A 314 -1.97 -41.23 -24.92
C ASN A 314 -1.41 -39.81 -24.71
N PRO A 315 -2.00 -38.79 -25.36
CA PRO A 315 -1.51 -37.42 -25.29
C PRO A 315 -1.45 -36.85 -23.87
N ALA A 316 -2.35 -37.27 -22.98
CA ALA A 316 -2.38 -36.83 -21.59
C ALA A 316 -1.18 -37.32 -20.75
N SER A 317 -0.45 -38.33 -21.22
CA SER A 317 0.76 -38.83 -20.54
C SER A 317 2.04 -38.09 -20.90
N ALA A 318 2.02 -37.30 -21.98
CA ALA A 318 3.15 -36.50 -22.41
C ALA A 318 3.36 -35.30 -21.47
N LYS A 319 4.62 -35.04 -21.15
CA LYS A 319 5.07 -33.91 -20.33
C LYS A 319 5.90 -32.95 -21.15
N ILE A 320 5.89 -31.69 -20.74
CA ILE A 320 6.85 -30.70 -21.25
C ILE A 320 8.26 -31.24 -21.00
N GLY A 321 9.11 -31.22 -22.03
CA GLY A 321 10.46 -31.78 -22.03
C GLY A 321 10.56 -33.21 -22.57
N ASP A 322 9.46 -33.94 -22.73
CA ASP A 322 9.50 -35.28 -23.32
C ASP A 322 10.02 -35.24 -24.76
N LYS A 323 10.78 -36.26 -25.15
CA LYS A 323 11.46 -36.34 -26.44
C LYS A 323 10.88 -37.44 -27.31
N LEU A 324 10.38 -37.06 -28.47
CA LEU A 324 9.99 -37.97 -29.55
C LEU A 324 11.12 -38.06 -30.58
N THR A 325 11.87 -39.15 -30.52
CA THR A 325 12.89 -39.49 -31.50
C THR A 325 12.28 -40.38 -32.58
N ASN A 326 12.54 -40.10 -33.84
CA ASN A 326 12.22 -40.98 -34.95
C ASN A 326 13.50 -41.24 -35.75
N THR A 327 13.78 -42.50 -36.07
CA THR A 327 15.02 -42.93 -36.75
C THR A 327 14.67 -43.72 -38.00
N ALA A 328 15.37 -43.46 -39.10
CA ALA A 328 15.27 -44.25 -40.32
C ALA A 328 16.65 -44.67 -40.82
N THR A 329 16.75 -45.86 -41.41
CA THR A 329 17.89 -46.28 -42.21
C THR A 329 17.51 -46.22 -43.68
N VAL A 330 18.19 -45.39 -44.45
CA VAL A 330 18.01 -45.19 -45.90
C VAL A 330 19.19 -45.83 -46.63
N SER A 331 18.94 -46.96 -47.30
CA SER A 331 19.94 -47.75 -48.04
C SER A 331 21.27 -47.94 -47.27
N GLY A 332 21.17 -48.16 -45.96
CA GLY A 332 22.32 -48.38 -45.06
C GLY A 332 22.79 -47.15 -44.26
N ALA A 333 22.40 -45.93 -44.64
CA ALA A 333 22.70 -44.71 -43.89
C ALA A 333 21.62 -44.40 -42.86
N THR A 334 21.99 -44.14 -41.60
CA THR A 334 21.03 -43.81 -40.54
C THR A 334 20.82 -42.32 -40.43
N VAL A 335 19.55 -41.91 -40.38
CA VAL A 335 19.10 -40.54 -40.17
C VAL A 335 18.07 -40.51 -39.04
N ASP A 336 18.14 -39.53 -38.16
CA ASP A 336 17.18 -39.38 -37.08
C ASP A 336 16.78 -37.93 -36.88
N ARG A 337 15.68 -37.74 -36.16
CA ARG A 337 15.23 -36.44 -35.69
C ARG A 337 14.50 -36.61 -34.38
N THR A 338 14.83 -35.73 -33.43
CA THR A 338 14.17 -35.66 -32.13
C THR A 338 13.38 -34.36 -32.03
N LEU A 339 12.11 -34.48 -31.65
CA LEU A 339 11.23 -33.36 -31.27
C LEU A 339 11.07 -33.36 -29.75
N THR A 340 11.07 -32.18 -29.15
CA THR A 340 10.82 -32.01 -27.71
C THR A 340 9.45 -31.38 -27.52
N ILE A 341 8.62 -31.96 -26.66
CA ILE A 341 7.35 -31.36 -26.25
C ILE A 341 7.69 -30.09 -25.46
N SER A 342 7.21 -28.95 -25.94
CA SER A 342 7.49 -27.63 -25.36
C SER A 342 6.18 -26.87 -25.17
N THR A 343 6.18 -25.90 -24.26
CA THR A 343 5.06 -24.95 -24.17
C THR A 343 5.07 -24.06 -25.41
N SER A 344 3.87 -23.63 -25.83
CA SER A 344 3.72 -22.69 -26.95
C SER A 344 3.75 -21.22 -26.50
N GLY A 345 3.81 -20.99 -25.18
CA GLY A 345 4.02 -19.71 -24.51
C GLY A 345 4.21 -19.92 -23.02
N ASP A 346 4.70 -18.89 -22.33
CA ASP A 346 4.85 -18.84 -20.88
C ASP A 346 5.00 -17.37 -20.46
N GLY A 347 4.94 -17.08 -19.17
CA GLY A 347 5.26 -15.76 -18.66
C GLY A 347 5.24 -15.67 -17.15
N PHE A 348 5.79 -14.57 -16.65
CA PHE A 348 5.67 -14.19 -15.26
C PHE A 348 5.16 -12.76 -15.14
N LEU A 349 4.44 -12.48 -14.06
CA LEU A 349 3.96 -11.14 -13.74
C LEU A 349 3.85 -11.02 -12.22
N ASP A 350 4.57 -10.08 -11.63
CA ASP A 350 4.66 -9.95 -10.17
C ASP A 350 4.94 -8.50 -9.77
N GLY A 351 4.65 -8.16 -8.52
CA GLY A 351 4.81 -6.82 -7.98
C GLY A 351 4.83 -6.82 -6.46
N PRO A 352 5.04 -5.66 -5.83
CA PRO A 352 4.83 -5.55 -4.39
C PRO A 352 3.36 -5.82 -4.05
N GLY A 353 3.14 -6.57 -2.98
CA GLY A 353 1.82 -6.71 -2.36
C GLY A 353 1.33 -5.41 -1.74
N LEU A 354 0.18 -5.49 -1.08
CA LEU A 354 -0.38 -4.41 -0.28
C LEU A 354 -0.42 -4.79 1.20
N GLY A 355 -0.25 -3.80 2.07
CA GLY A 355 -0.41 -3.92 3.51
C GLY A 355 -1.03 -2.66 4.12
N GLY A 356 -0.90 -2.55 5.44
CA GLY A 356 -1.43 -1.42 6.18
C GLY A 356 -0.77 -1.19 7.53
N ILE A 357 -1.23 -0.15 8.20
CA ILE A 357 -0.86 0.16 9.57
C ILE A 357 -2.13 0.45 10.39
N SER A 358 -2.08 0.17 11.68
CA SER A 358 -3.11 0.59 12.63
C SER A 358 -2.49 1.45 13.71
N VAL A 359 -3.15 2.57 14.02
CA VAL A 359 -2.70 3.53 15.02
C VAL A 359 -3.75 3.63 16.11
N LYS A 360 -3.36 3.41 17.36
CA LYS A 360 -4.24 3.54 18.52
C LYS A 360 -3.80 4.67 19.43
N LYS A 361 -4.75 5.51 19.86
CA LYS A 361 -4.53 6.43 20.97
C LYS A 361 -4.83 5.71 22.28
N GLU A 362 -3.80 5.50 23.10
CA GLU A 362 -4.00 4.94 24.43
C GLU A 362 -4.71 5.95 25.34
N ALA A 363 -5.20 5.46 26.48
CA ALA A 363 -5.76 6.32 27.52
C ALA A 363 -4.75 7.41 27.92
N LEU A 364 -5.26 8.61 28.21
CA LEU A 364 -4.45 9.72 28.68
C LEU A 364 -3.86 9.40 30.06
N THR A 365 -2.71 9.99 30.35
CA THR A 365 -2.01 9.84 31.64
C THR A 365 -1.76 11.20 32.28
N GLY A 366 -1.46 11.23 33.58
CA GLY A 366 -1.16 12.47 34.32
C GLY A 366 -2.40 13.10 34.98
N SER A 367 -2.16 14.13 35.82
CA SER A 367 -3.22 14.77 36.62
C SER A 367 -4.26 15.50 35.79
N GLY A 368 -3.92 15.91 34.56
CA GLY A 368 -4.82 16.64 33.66
C GLY A 368 -5.81 15.74 32.92
N ALA A 369 -5.60 14.42 32.92
CA ALA A 369 -6.35 13.50 32.07
C ALA A 369 -7.86 13.50 32.33
N GLU A 370 -8.29 13.73 33.58
CA GLU A 370 -9.71 13.75 33.97
C GLU A 370 -10.45 15.02 33.53
N TYR A 371 -9.72 16.08 33.19
CA TYR A 371 -10.29 17.37 32.75
C TYR A 371 -10.43 17.47 31.23
N VAL A 372 -9.89 16.52 30.48
CA VAL A 372 -10.02 16.47 29.02
C VAL A 372 -11.40 15.92 28.66
N ALA A 373 -12.08 16.59 27.72
CA ALA A 373 -13.39 16.15 27.23
C ALA A 373 -13.34 14.70 26.70
N THR A 374 -14.34 13.88 27.02
CA THR A 374 -14.37 12.46 26.66
C THR A 374 -14.53 12.21 25.16
N ASP A 375 -15.01 13.20 24.42
CA ASP A 375 -15.14 13.22 22.96
C ASP A 375 -13.97 13.95 22.25
N ALA A 376 -12.92 14.33 23.00
CA ALA A 376 -11.73 14.94 22.42
C ALA A 376 -11.08 14.04 21.36
N SER A 377 -10.67 14.67 20.26
CA SER A 377 -10.03 13.99 19.13
C SER A 377 -8.55 14.36 19.03
N PHE A 378 -7.71 13.34 18.87
CA PHE A 378 -6.27 13.44 18.73
C PHE A 378 -5.87 13.16 17.29
N THR A 379 -5.15 14.10 16.67
CA THR A 379 -4.81 13.99 15.25
C THR A 379 -3.39 13.47 15.08
N VAL A 380 -3.26 12.27 14.51
CA VAL A 380 -1.97 11.71 14.07
C VAL A 380 -1.84 11.88 12.56
N LYS A 381 -0.76 12.52 12.13
CA LYS A 381 -0.37 12.62 10.72
C LYS A 381 0.46 11.41 10.32
N ALA A 382 0.00 10.68 9.32
CA ALA A 382 0.74 9.65 8.62
C ALA A 382 1.28 10.23 7.30
N THR A 383 2.59 10.32 7.17
CA THR A 383 3.29 10.87 6.00
C THR A 383 4.09 9.77 5.32
N TYR A 384 3.95 9.63 4.01
CA TYR A 384 4.60 8.55 3.26
C TYR A 384 4.81 8.95 1.79
N VAL A 385 5.57 8.16 1.04
CA VAL A 385 5.78 8.34 -0.41
C VAL A 385 5.22 7.15 -1.16
N VAL A 386 4.33 7.39 -2.12
CA VAL A 386 3.80 6.37 -3.05
C VAL A 386 3.94 6.91 -4.46
N ASN A 387 4.44 6.08 -5.39
CA ASN A 387 4.67 6.46 -6.79
C ASN A 387 5.50 7.76 -6.94
N GLY A 388 6.50 7.96 -6.07
CA GLY A 388 7.36 9.15 -6.06
C GLY A 388 6.70 10.44 -5.54
N SER A 389 5.43 10.40 -5.12
CA SER A 389 4.69 11.54 -4.59
C SER A 389 4.55 11.44 -3.07
N LYS A 390 4.81 12.54 -2.37
CA LYS A 390 4.64 12.63 -0.91
C LYS A 390 3.17 12.84 -0.58
N GLU A 391 2.63 11.95 0.24
CA GLU A 391 1.25 11.96 0.72
C GLU A 391 1.20 12.23 2.23
N THR A 392 0.08 12.77 2.71
CA THR A 392 -0.18 12.93 4.14
C THR A 392 -1.64 12.64 4.44
N LYS A 393 -1.89 11.77 5.41
CA LYS A 393 -3.23 11.43 5.91
C LYS A 393 -3.33 11.77 7.39
N GLU A 394 -4.47 12.29 7.79
CA GLU A 394 -4.79 12.58 9.18
C GLU A 394 -5.68 11.45 9.72
N LEU A 395 -5.24 10.86 10.82
CA LEU A 395 -5.98 9.85 11.58
C LEU A 395 -6.51 10.54 12.84
N HIS A 396 -7.83 10.59 12.98
CA HIS A 396 -8.50 11.20 14.13
C HIS A 396 -8.87 10.11 15.13
N LEU A 397 -8.24 10.15 16.30
CA LEU A 397 -8.29 9.10 17.30
C LEU A 397 -9.01 9.59 18.56
N ALA A 398 -9.73 8.70 19.25
CA ALA A 398 -10.25 8.94 20.59
C ALA A 398 -9.33 8.27 21.63
N ALA A 399 -9.06 8.92 22.75
CA ALA A 399 -8.21 8.36 23.79
C ALA A 399 -8.83 7.09 24.41
N GLY A 400 -8.08 5.98 24.41
CA GLY A 400 -8.56 4.68 24.87
C GLY A 400 -9.59 4.03 23.92
N GLY A 401 -9.86 4.63 22.76
CA GLY A 401 -10.79 4.13 21.77
C GLY A 401 -10.20 3.07 20.83
N GLU A 402 -10.96 2.76 19.78
CA GLU A 402 -10.54 1.87 18.70
C GLU A 402 -9.39 2.45 17.88
N ALA A 403 -8.57 1.57 17.30
CA ALA A 403 -7.51 1.96 16.38
C ALA A 403 -8.09 2.47 15.06
N GLN A 404 -7.41 3.45 14.45
CA GLN A 404 -7.65 3.86 13.06
C GLN A 404 -6.66 3.13 12.16
N GLU A 405 -7.10 2.70 10.99
CA GLU A 405 -6.28 1.93 10.06
C GLU A 405 -6.05 2.68 8.74
N LEU A 406 -4.85 2.50 8.19
CA LEU A 406 -4.48 2.96 6.85
C LEU A 406 -4.04 1.75 6.03
N HIS A 407 -4.84 1.38 5.05
CA HIS A 407 -4.68 0.17 4.22
C HIS A 407 -4.33 0.51 2.76
N GLY A 408 -3.98 -0.54 2.00
CA GLY A 408 -3.77 -0.45 0.57
C GLY A 408 -2.47 0.25 0.20
N LEU A 409 -1.50 0.23 1.11
CA LEU A 409 -0.16 0.77 0.86
C LEU A 409 0.73 -0.32 0.27
N PRO A 410 1.54 -0.02 -0.76
CA PRO A 410 2.53 -0.96 -1.27
C PRO A 410 3.48 -1.45 -0.18
N VAL A 411 3.82 -2.73 -0.21
CA VAL A 411 4.83 -3.33 0.67
C VAL A 411 6.15 -2.57 0.56
N GLY A 412 6.81 -2.36 1.70
CA GLY A 412 8.04 -1.59 1.80
C GLY A 412 7.84 -0.07 1.91
N THR A 413 6.60 0.44 1.77
CA THR A 413 6.32 1.86 2.02
C THR A 413 6.68 2.23 3.45
N GLU A 414 7.49 3.27 3.62
CA GLU A 414 7.79 3.84 4.94
C GLU A 414 6.77 4.92 5.30
N VAL A 415 6.05 4.72 6.41
CA VAL A 415 5.04 5.65 6.93
C VAL A 415 5.56 6.27 8.21
N THR A 416 5.82 7.57 8.19
CA THR A 416 6.18 8.34 9.39
C THR A 416 4.93 8.92 10.05
N LEU A 417 4.75 8.58 11.32
CA LEU A 417 3.68 9.01 12.20
C LEU A 417 4.17 10.14 13.11
N SER A 418 3.35 11.18 13.26
CA SER A 418 3.53 12.26 14.23
C SER A 418 2.19 12.73 14.74
N GLU A 419 2.06 13.01 16.05
CA GLU A 419 0.83 13.55 16.62
C GLU A 419 0.89 15.07 16.71
N ILE A 420 -0.20 15.75 16.36
CA ILE A 420 -0.38 17.17 16.66
C ILE A 420 -0.75 17.28 18.14
N VAL A 421 0.11 17.92 18.93
CA VAL A 421 -0.17 18.17 20.35
C VAL A 421 -1.35 19.14 20.46
N PRO A 422 -2.39 18.82 21.25
CA PRO A 422 -3.50 19.73 21.48
C PRO A 422 -3.04 21.06 22.11
N ASP A 423 -3.71 22.15 21.74
CA ASP A 423 -3.59 23.46 22.38
C ASP A 423 -4.93 23.76 23.07
N ASP A 424 -4.98 23.51 24.38
CA ASP A 424 -6.21 23.38 25.18
C ASP A 424 -6.45 24.59 26.12
N GLY A 425 -5.50 25.52 26.23
CA GLY A 425 -5.56 26.60 27.22
C GLY A 425 -4.81 26.20 28.49
N ASP A 426 -5.53 25.91 29.58
CA ASP A 426 -4.94 25.73 30.91
C ASP A 426 -4.27 24.35 31.12
N LEU A 427 -4.60 23.33 30.31
CA LEU A 427 -3.95 22.02 30.41
C LEU A 427 -2.57 22.02 29.75
N VAL A 428 -1.58 21.49 30.47
CA VAL A 428 -0.21 21.37 29.95
C VAL A 428 0.00 19.98 29.37
N TRP A 429 0.19 19.92 28.05
CA TRP A 429 0.44 18.69 27.32
C TRP A 429 1.92 18.33 27.26
N GLY A 430 2.25 17.11 27.67
CA GLY A 430 3.54 16.49 27.43
C GLY A 430 3.71 16.11 25.96
N LYS A 431 4.95 15.81 25.56
CA LYS A 431 5.25 15.27 24.24
C LYS A 431 4.52 13.93 24.02
N PRO A 432 4.00 13.67 22.81
CA PRO A 432 3.40 12.37 22.49
C PRO A 432 4.48 11.29 22.53
N VAL A 433 4.12 10.09 23.00
CA VAL A 433 5.03 8.95 23.09
C VAL A 433 4.49 7.78 22.28
N PHE A 434 5.13 7.49 21.16
CA PHE A 434 4.83 6.33 20.32
C PHE A 434 5.44 5.05 20.87
N ARG A 435 4.73 3.93 20.70
CA ARG A 435 5.17 2.58 21.11
C ARG A 435 4.72 1.54 20.09
N SER A 436 5.56 0.53 19.87
CA SER A 436 5.23 -0.70 19.16
C SER A 436 6.19 -1.80 19.58
N SER A 437 5.76 -3.05 19.47
CA SER A 437 6.61 -4.24 19.64
C SER A 437 6.95 -4.90 18.30
N ALA A 438 6.52 -4.31 17.18
CA ALA A 438 6.72 -4.90 15.86
C ALA A 438 8.12 -4.56 15.32
N ASP A 439 8.78 -5.55 14.73
CA ASP A 439 10.17 -5.44 14.26
C ASP A 439 10.34 -4.46 13.09
N ASN A 440 9.25 -4.18 12.36
CA ASN A 440 9.20 -3.25 11.23
C ASN A 440 8.81 -1.82 11.64
N VAL A 441 8.94 -1.47 12.92
CA VAL A 441 8.67 -0.12 13.45
C VAL A 441 9.92 0.45 14.10
N SER A 442 10.33 1.64 13.66
CA SER A 442 11.41 2.42 14.27
C SER A 442 10.83 3.64 14.97
N ILE A 443 11.12 3.82 16.25
CA ILE A 443 10.68 4.97 17.05
C ILE A 443 11.84 5.95 17.18
N SER A 444 11.59 7.25 17.06
CA SER A 444 12.62 8.28 17.23
C SER A 444 13.21 8.24 18.64
N GLU A 445 14.45 8.72 18.79
CA GLU A 445 15.15 8.75 20.09
C GLU A 445 14.35 9.50 21.18
N ASP A 446 13.60 10.54 20.79
CA ASP A 446 12.75 11.31 21.68
C ASP A 446 11.32 10.76 21.85
N GLY A 447 11.00 9.65 21.17
CA GLY A 447 9.70 8.97 21.23
C GLY A 447 8.54 9.68 20.52
N THR A 448 8.77 10.82 19.89
CA THR A 448 7.69 11.69 19.34
C THR A 448 7.25 11.33 17.94
N THR A 449 7.98 10.46 17.26
CA THR A 449 7.62 9.95 15.92
C THR A 449 7.88 8.46 15.83
N ALA A 450 7.13 7.78 14.97
CA ALA A 450 7.37 6.38 14.61
C ALA A 450 7.36 6.23 13.10
N THR A 451 8.31 5.48 12.55
CA THR A 451 8.33 5.10 11.13
C THR A 451 8.02 3.61 11.02
N VAL A 452 7.00 3.28 10.23
CA VAL A 452 6.54 1.90 10.00
C VAL A 452 6.86 1.51 8.56
N THR A 453 7.55 0.40 8.35
CA THR A 453 7.72 -0.18 7.01
C THR A 453 6.57 -1.14 6.74
N VAL A 454 5.71 -0.85 5.76
CA VAL A 454 4.51 -1.67 5.45
C VAL A 454 4.90 -3.10 5.08
N GLY A 455 4.35 -4.08 5.81
CA GLY A 455 4.55 -5.50 5.55
C GLY A 455 3.57 -6.08 4.52
N ASP A 456 3.89 -7.23 3.96
CA ASP A 456 3.03 -7.91 2.98
C ASP A 456 1.80 -8.51 3.64
N GLN A 457 0.62 -8.14 3.13
CA GLN A 457 -0.70 -8.59 3.58
C GLN A 457 -0.90 -8.54 5.11
N THR A 458 -0.23 -7.59 5.77
CA THR A 458 -0.26 -7.43 7.21
C THR A 458 -0.62 -5.99 7.58
N THR A 459 -1.17 -5.82 8.78
CA THR A 459 -1.45 -4.52 9.38
C THR A 459 -0.61 -4.35 10.62
N THR A 460 0.37 -3.46 10.58
CA THR A 460 1.30 -3.25 11.70
C THR A 460 0.72 -2.26 12.71
N ALA A 461 0.64 -2.67 13.97
CA ALA A 461 0.09 -1.85 15.04
C ALA A 461 1.12 -0.92 15.69
N VAL A 462 0.73 0.33 15.89
CA VAL A 462 1.45 1.35 16.64
C VAL A 462 0.48 2.00 17.62
N SER A 463 0.92 2.30 18.83
CA SER A 463 0.14 3.08 19.78
C SER A 463 0.86 4.37 20.16
N VAL A 464 0.08 5.37 20.59
CA VAL A 464 0.59 6.66 21.04
C VAL A 464 -0.13 7.09 22.31
N THR A 465 0.63 7.61 23.28
CA THR A 465 0.13 8.07 24.58
C THR A 465 0.49 9.54 24.78
N ASN A 466 -0.45 10.33 25.34
CA ASN A 466 -0.13 11.67 25.86
C ASN A 466 -0.18 11.66 27.38
N GLN A 467 0.68 12.48 27.96
CA GLN A 467 0.61 12.87 29.36
C GLN A 467 0.06 14.30 29.44
N VAL A 468 -0.88 14.53 30.35
CA VAL A 468 -1.53 15.83 30.56
C VAL A 468 -1.38 16.20 32.03
N THR A 469 -0.98 17.44 32.30
CA THR A 469 -0.84 17.95 33.66
C THR A 469 -1.93 18.98 33.90
N ALA A 470 -2.67 18.80 34.99
CA ALA A 470 -3.68 19.77 35.43
C ALA A 470 -2.98 21.06 35.89
N PRO A 471 -3.59 22.23 35.67
CA PRO A 471 -3.12 23.46 36.29
C PRO A 471 -3.30 23.41 37.82
N THR A 472 -2.63 24.33 38.52
CA THR A 472 -2.75 24.49 39.97
C THR A 472 -3.26 25.91 40.27
N PRO A 473 -4.48 26.08 40.82
CA PRO A 473 -4.99 27.39 41.14
C PRO A 473 -4.32 27.92 42.42
N SER A 474 -4.08 29.22 42.48
CA SER A 474 -3.56 29.91 43.67
C SER A 474 -4.02 31.36 43.64
N ILE A 475 -4.22 31.95 44.82
CA ILE A 475 -4.60 33.34 44.98
C ILE A 475 -3.81 33.94 46.14
N ASP A 476 -3.39 35.19 45.97
CA ASP A 476 -2.67 35.98 46.98
C ASP A 476 -3.49 37.23 47.36
N LEU A 477 -3.34 37.66 48.61
CA LEU A 477 -4.02 38.82 49.17
C LEU A 477 -3.05 39.56 50.10
N VAL A 478 -2.86 40.84 49.83
CA VAL A 478 -2.10 41.76 50.69
C VAL A 478 -2.99 42.92 51.10
N LYS A 479 -3.05 43.22 52.39
CA LYS A 479 -3.89 44.26 52.98
C LYS A 479 -3.01 45.28 53.69
N LYS A 480 -3.15 46.54 53.29
CA LYS A 480 -2.38 47.66 53.83
C LYS A 480 -3.30 48.79 54.23
N ASP A 481 -2.78 49.77 54.96
CA ASP A 481 -3.44 51.07 55.06
C ASP A 481 -3.15 51.97 53.85
N SER A 482 -3.81 53.13 53.80
CA SER A 482 -3.62 54.16 52.77
C SER A 482 -2.19 54.69 52.66
N ASP A 483 -1.35 54.47 53.69
CA ASP A 483 0.03 54.94 53.74
C ASP A 483 1.01 53.82 53.36
N GLY A 484 0.52 52.60 53.10
CA GLY A 484 1.28 51.44 52.66
C GLY A 484 1.82 50.56 53.79
N ASN A 485 1.33 50.72 55.03
CA ASN A 485 1.71 49.88 56.16
C ASN A 485 0.93 48.56 56.13
N ASP A 486 1.61 47.40 56.23
CA ASP A 486 0.97 46.07 56.32
C ASP A 486 0.32 45.83 57.68
N ALA A 487 1.06 46.03 58.76
CA ALA A 487 0.57 45.81 60.13
C ALA A 487 -0.02 44.39 60.35
N ASP A 488 0.64 43.37 59.79
CA ASP A 488 0.18 41.98 59.84
C ASP A 488 0.07 41.44 61.27
N THR A 489 0.80 42.03 62.23
CA THR A 489 0.84 41.61 63.63
C THR A 489 0.48 42.75 64.59
N ALA A 490 0.07 42.40 65.81
CA ALA A 490 -0.27 43.37 66.85
C ALA A 490 0.94 44.23 67.25
N GLU A 491 2.16 43.70 67.15
CA GLU A 491 3.41 44.42 67.38
C GLU A 491 3.70 45.48 66.31
N GLU A 492 3.19 45.26 65.09
CA GLU A 492 3.30 46.17 63.95
C GLU A 492 2.10 47.12 63.83
N ALA A 493 1.21 47.12 64.83
CA ALA A 493 0.00 47.92 64.80
C ALA A 493 0.28 49.40 64.53
N VAL A 494 -0.37 49.95 63.52
CA VAL A 494 -0.19 51.37 63.12
C VAL A 494 -0.84 52.28 64.16
N ASP A 495 -0.12 53.29 64.62
CA ASP A 495 -0.66 54.33 65.51
C ASP A 495 -1.54 55.32 64.74
N LEU A 496 -2.85 55.21 64.93
CA LEU A 496 -3.86 56.06 64.31
C LEU A 496 -4.27 57.26 65.18
N THR A 497 -3.51 57.61 66.22
CA THR A 497 -3.83 58.72 67.13
C THR A 497 -3.99 60.05 66.39
N ALA A 498 -3.09 60.36 65.46
CA ALA A 498 -3.15 61.58 64.66
C ALA A 498 -4.30 61.57 63.63
N LYS A 499 -4.87 60.38 63.33
CA LYS A 499 -5.97 60.18 62.40
C LYS A 499 -7.31 59.90 63.12
N ASN A 500 -7.39 60.18 64.43
CA ASN A 500 -8.57 59.94 65.27
C ASN A 500 -9.10 58.49 65.20
N GLY A 501 -8.20 57.51 65.15
CA GLY A 501 -8.59 56.08 65.12
C GLY A 501 -9.25 55.64 63.81
N ALA A 502 -8.94 56.31 62.70
CA ALA A 502 -9.44 55.97 61.38
C ALA A 502 -8.32 55.96 60.32
N THR A 503 -8.47 55.13 59.30
CA THR A 503 -7.60 55.11 58.11
C THR A 503 -8.32 54.43 56.94
N GLY A 504 -7.87 54.67 55.72
CA GLY A 504 -8.28 53.85 54.58
C GLY A 504 -7.49 52.55 54.57
N LEU A 505 -8.12 51.47 54.10
CA LEU A 505 -7.49 50.17 53.86
C LEU A 505 -7.47 49.88 52.36
N VAL A 506 -6.39 49.27 51.89
CA VAL A 506 -6.14 48.92 50.50
C VAL A 506 -5.79 47.44 50.43
N PHE A 507 -6.59 46.69 49.70
CA PHE A 507 -6.38 45.28 49.39
C PHE A 507 -5.78 45.16 48.00
N THR A 508 -4.76 44.33 47.83
CA THR A 508 -4.24 43.92 46.52
C THR A 508 -4.40 42.41 46.41
N ILE A 509 -5.18 41.96 45.43
CA ILE A 509 -5.44 40.54 45.18
C ILE A 509 -4.74 40.17 43.87
N LYS A 510 -4.00 39.05 43.87
CA LYS A 510 -3.34 38.51 42.67
C LYS A 510 -3.74 37.06 42.43
N ASN A 511 -4.00 36.68 41.18
CA ASN A 511 -4.00 35.27 40.77
C ASN A 511 -2.56 34.89 40.44
N ASP A 512 -1.93 34.11 41.32
CA ASP A 512 -0.56 33.61 41.16
C ASP A 512 -0.52 32.10 40.86
N GLY A 513 -1.67 31.51 40.54
CA GLY A 513 -1.80 30.13 40.07
C GLY A 513 -1.45 29.96 38.60
N THR A 514 -1.76 28.78 38.05
CA THR A 514 -1.55 28.44 36.63
C THR A 514 -2.85 28.19 35.86
N GLU A 515 -3.98 28.65 36.38
CA GLU A 515 -5.27 28.71 35.70
C GLU A 515 -6.04 29.97 36.10
N ALA A 516 -7.00 30.38 35.27
CA ALA A 516 -7.92 31.44 35.63
C ALA A 516 -8.77 31.03 36.84
N LEU A 517 -9.16 31.99 37.68
CA LEU A 517 -10.07 31.77 38.80
C LEU A 517 -11.47 32.32 38.49
N VAL A 518 -12.49 31.72 39.09
CA VAL A 518 -13.90 32.13 38.99
C VAL A 518 -14.56 32.21 40.37
N GLY A 519 -15.63 32.99 40.48
CA GLY A 519 -16.40 33.14 41.72
C GLY A 519 -15.59 33.77 42.85
N VAL A 520 -14.93 34.89 42.55
CA VAL A 520 -14.14 35.67 43.50
C VAL A 520 -15.08 36.31 44.53
N GLU A 521 -14.75 36.18 45.81
CA GLU A 521 -15.46 36.83 46.93
C GLU A 521 -14.43 37.42 47.90
N VAL A 522 -14.57 38.71 48.22
CA VAL A 522 -13.70 39.45 49.13
C VAL A 522 -14.52 39.87 50.35
N THR A 523 -14.03 39.51 51.53
CA THR A 523 -14.67 39.78 52.83
C THR A 523 -13.64 40.31 53.83
N ASP A 524 -14.14 40.94 54.89
CA ASP A 524 -13.32 41.37 56.02
C ASP A 524 -14.06 41.05 57.34
N SER A 525 -13.30 40.76 58.39
CA SER A 525 -13.86 40.43 59.70
C SER A 525 -12.99 40.96 60.84
N ILE A 526 -13.64 41.63 61.79
CA ILE A 526 -12.98 42.11 63.02
C ILE A 526 -12.61 40.92 63.89
N THR A 527 -11.35 40.82 64.27
CA THR A 527 -10.83 39.77 65.17
C THR A 527 -10.55 40.31 66.57
N GLN A 528 -10.26 41.61 66.69
CA GLN A 528 -9.97 42.25 67.97
C GLN A 528 -10.40 43.74 67.99
N GLY A 529 -10.78 44.22 69.17
CA GLY A 529 -11.14 45.62 69.41
C GLY A 529 -12.53 46.01 68.91
N LYS A 530 -12.82 47.31 68.96
CA LYS A 530 -14.14 47.89 68.62
C LYS A 530 -14.15 48.64 67.29
N GLY A 531 -13.04 48.59 66.55
CA GLY A 531 -12.94 49.15 65.22
C GLY A 531 -13.96 48.51 64.28
N LYS A 532 -14.31 49.23 63.23
CA LYS A 532 -15.19 48.78 62.16
C LYS A 532 -14.50 48.96 60.83
N VAL A 533 -14.56 47.93 60.01
CA VAL A 533 -14.21 47.97 58.59
C VAL A 533 -15.52 48.00 57.79
N GLU A 534 -15.77 49.10 57.11
CA GLU A 534 -16.98 49.33 56.32
C GLU A 534 -16.60 49.74 54.89
N ASN A 535 -17.59 49.75 53.98
CA ASN A 535 -17.42 50.22 52.59
C ASN A 535 -16.34 49.50 51.78
N ILE A 536 -16.21 48.18 51.91
CA ILE A 536 -15.34 47.39 51.03
C ILE A 536 -15.85 47.50 49.59
N VAL A 537 -15.02 48.04 48.70
CA VAL A 537 -15.30 48.14 47.27
C VAL A 537 -14.08 47.70 46.48
N CYS A 538 -14.19 46.62 45.73
CA CYS A 538 -13.20 46.18 44.74
C CYS A 538 -13.49 46.82 43.39
N THR A 539 -12.43 47.07 42.61
CA THR A 539 -12.54 47.34 41.16
C THR A 539 -11.94 46.16 40.42
N PHE A 540 -12.78 45.34 39.80
CA PHE A 540 -12.38 44.11 39.12
C PHE A 540 -11.73 44.40 37.76
N PRO A 541 -10.98 43.44 37.17
CA PRO A 541 -10.31 43.61 35.88
C PRO A 541 -11.21 44.02 34.70
N ASP A 542 -12.51 43.70 34.75
CA ASP A 542 -13.51 44.12 33.74
C ASP A 542 -14.08 45.53 33.98
N GLY A 543 -13.64 46.21 35.05
CA GLY A 543 -14.09 47.53 35.47
C GLY A 543 -15.37 47.52 36.33
N SER A 544 -15.98 46.36 36.57
CA SER A 544 -17.08 46.24 37.52
C SER A 544 -16.60 46.45 38.96
N THR A 545 -17.53 46.84 39.84
CA THR A 545 -17.20 47.12 41.25
C THR A 545 -18.10 46.36 42.21
N GLY A 546 -17.56 45.92 43.34
CA GLY A 546 -18.31 45.19 44.35
C GLY A 546 -17.41 44.39 45.28
N THR A 547 -17.95 43.39 45.96
CA THR A 547 -17.17 42.43 46.78
C THR A 547 -17.19 41.01 46.22
N THR A 548 -17.98 40.77 45.18
CA THR A 548 -18.07 39.48 44.47
C THR A 548 -17.91 39.68 42.97
N TRP A 549 -17.27 38.73 42.29
CA TRP A 549 -17.07 38.75 40.84
C TRP A 549 -17.03 37.35 40.27
N ASP A 550 -17.82 37.09 39.22
CA ASP A 550 -17.87 35.77 38.59
C ASP A 550 -16.55 35.42 37.87
N GLY A 551 -15.76 36.43 37.48
CA GLY A 551 -14.50 36.26 36.74
C GLY A 551 -14.69 36.41 35.22
N PRO A 552 -13.71 35.94 34.40
CA PRO A 552 -12.52 35.20 34.81
C PRO A 552 -11.42 36.10 35.38
N PHE A 553 -10.86 35.69 36.52
CA PHE A 553 -9.65 36.28 37.08
C PHE A 553 -8.42 35.60 36.46
N GLU A 554 -7.93 36.16 35.36
CA GLU A 554 -6.83 35.59 34.57
C GLU A 554 -5.52 35.43 35.35
N VAL A 555 -4.70 34.46 34.96
CA VAL A 555 -3.37 34.21 35.54
C VAL A 555 -2.52 35.48 35.48
N ASP A 556 -1.78 35.74 36.56
CA ASP A 556 -0.94 36.93 36.77
C ASP A 556 -1.68 38.28 36.80
N ALA A 557 -3.01 38.31 36.63
CA ALA A 557 -3.79 39.52 36.82
C ALA A 557 -3.86 39.92 38.30
N SER A 558 -4.12 41.19 38.56
CA SER A 558 -4.35 41.71 39.90
C SER A 558 -5.47 42.74 39.90
N PHE A 559 -6.15 42.87 41.03
CA PHE A 559 -7.13 43.92 41.26
C PHE A 559 -7.03 44.47 42.69
N SER A 560 -7.58 45.65 42.91
CA SER A 560 -7.52 46.31 44.20
C SER A 560 -8.91 46.55 44.78
N CYS A 561 -8.98 46.53 46.11
CA CYS A 561 -10.16 46.93 46.85
C CYS A 561 -9.80 48.00 47.87
N THR A 562 -10.75 48.83 48.24
CA THR A 562 -10.61 49.83 49.32
C THR A 562 -11.68 49.62 50.39
N ALA A 563 -11.37 49.94 51.64
CA ALA A 563 -12.34 50.00 52.74
C ALA A 563 -11.99 51.09 53.74
N ASP A 564 -12.94 51.43 54.62
CA ASP A 564 -12.75 52.42 55.68
C ASP A 564 -12.62 51.72 57.03
N LEU A 565 -11.48 51.90 57.72
CA LEU A 565 -11.34 51.57 59.13
C LEU A 565 -11.69 52.79 59.97
N SER A 566 -12.60 52.64 60.93
CA SER A 566 -12.95 53.68 61.90
C SER A 566 -13.24 53.12 63.29
N GLY A 567 -13.20 53.98 64.31
CA GLY A 567 -13.61 53.61 65.67
C GLY A 567 -12.57 52.83 66.46
N VAL A 568 -11.29 52.87 66.05
CA VAL A 568 -10.19 52.35 66.88
C VAL A 568 -10.05 53.26 68.12
N THR A 569 -10.07 52.66 69.31
CA THR A 569 -10.04 53.41 70.58
C THR A 569 -8.76 53.12 71.37
N THR A 570 -8.53 53.88 72.45
CA THR A 570 -7.38 53.68 73.35
C THR A 570 -7.49 52.46 74.26
N ASP A 571 -8.61 51.73 74.22
CA ASP A 571 -8.91 50.67 75.18
C ASP A 571 -8.28 49.33 74.79
N GLU A 572 -8.11 49.08 73.49
CA GLU A 572 -7.60 47.83 72.93
C GLU A 572 -7.01 48.05 71.54
N ILE A 573 -6.04 47.22 71.15
CA ILE A 573 -5.57 47.14 69.76
C ILE A 573 -6.73 46.64 68.89
N HIS A 574 -6.91 47.29 67.74
CA HIS A 574 -7.78 46.78 66.71
C HIS A 574 -7.05 45.74 65.87
N GLY A 575 -7.72 44.63 65.60
CA GLY A 575 -7.29 43.62 64.63
C GLY A 575 -8.46 43.23 63.74
N ASP A 576 -8.18 43.07 62.46
CA ASP A 576 -9.12 42.57 61.45
C ASP A 576 -8.39 41.68 60.44
N ILE A 577 -9.14 40.83 59.74
CA ILE A 577 -8.60 39.92 58.72
C ILE A 577 -9.45 40.05 57.46
N ALA A 578 -8.80 40.43 56.37
CA ALA A 578 -9.38 40.28 55.04
C ALA A 578 -9.19 38.87 54.52
N LYS A 579 -10.18 38.41 53.77
CA LYS A 579 -10.20 37.10 53.14
C LYS A 579 -10.70 37.23 51.71
N VAL A 580 -10.00 36.59 50.78
CA VAL A 580 -10.48 36.35 49.42
C VAL A 580 -10.63 34.85 49.19
N THR A 581 -11.70 34.46 48.51
CA THR A 581 -11.92 33.09 48.02
C THR A 581 -12.22 33.07 46.55
N ALA A 582 -11.81 32.02 45.86
CA ALA A 582 -12.17 31.74 44.47
C ALA A 582 -12.07 30.22 44.18
N LYS A 583 -12.30 29.82 42.94
CA LYS A 583 -12.05 28.44 42.46
C LYS A 583 -11.31 28.46 41.15
N GLY A 584 -10.43 27.47 40.92
CA GLY A 584 -9.87 27.20 39.60
C GLY A 584 -10.98 27.00 38.57
N ARG A 585 -10.87 27.67 37.42
CA ARG A 585 -11.87 27.58 36.34
C ARG A 585 -11.91 26.19 35.72
N THR A 586 -10.75 25.57 35.56
CA THR A 586 -10.58 24.27 34.91
C THR A 586 -10.69 23.15 35.94
N THR A 587 -9.99 23.27 37.07
CA THR A 587 -9.97 22.20 38.10
C THR A 587 -11.15 22.24 39.06
N GLY A 588 -11.80 23.40 39.22
CA GLY A 588 -12.82 23.61 40.26
C GLY A 588 -12.27 23.64 41.69
N ILE A 589 -10.95 23.51 41.88
CA ILE A 589 -10.32 23.46 43.20
C ILE A 589 -10.48 24.83 43.89
N PRO A 590 -11.03 24.89 45.12
CA PRO A 590 -11.17 26.14 45.85
C PRO A 590 -9.82 26.65 46.35
N VAL A 591 -9.65 27.97 46.31
CA VAL A 591 -8.48 28.68 46.83
C VAL A 591 -8.93 29.79 47.77
N GLU A 592 -8.12 30.08 48.79
CA GLU A 592 -8.33 31.19 49.70
C GLU A 592 -7.00 31.86 50.09
N ALA A 593 -7.03 33.17 50.29
CA ALA A 593 -5.96 33.92 50.91
C ALA A 593 -6.51 34.84 52.00
N LYS A 594 -5.71 35.07 53.04
CA LYS A 594 -6.07 35.87 54.20
C LYS A 594 -4.90 36.77 54.56
N ASN A 595 -5.20 38.01 54.92
CA ASN A 595 -4.18 38.94 55.36
C ASN A 595 -4.72 39.81 56.53
N PRO A 596 -4.09 39.73 57.72
CA PRO A 596 -4.48 40.50 58.90
C PRO A 596 -4.03 41.96 58.81
N TYR A 597 -4.67 42.84 59.58
CA TYR A 597 -4.23 44.21 59.79
C TYR A 597 -4.47 44.62 61.25
N HIS A 598 -3.57 45.42 61.80
CA HIS A 598 -3.65 45.88 63.19
C HIS A 598 -3.44 47.40 63.30
N ALA A 599 -4.19 48.02 64.21
CA ALA A 599 -4.07 49.44 64.50
C ALA A 599 -4.27 49.74 65.99
N SER A 600 -3.67 50.82 66.47
CA SER A 600 -3.81 51.28 67.85
C SER A 600 -4.03 52.79 67.94
N VAL A 601 -4.52 53.26 69.07
CA VAL A 601 -4.56 54.69 69.42
C VAL A 601 -3.99 54.85 70.81
N THR A 602 -3.04 55.76 70.98
CA THR A 602 -2.47 56.10 72.29
C THR A 602 -3.17 57.33 72.87
N LYS A 603 -3.26 57.42 74.21
CA LYS A 603 -3.79 58.63 74.84
C LYS A 603 -2.84 59.79 74.53
N SER A 604 -3.33 60.77 73.78
CA SER A 604 -2.63 62.05 73.57
C SER A 604 -2.24 62.63 74.95
N PRO A 605 -0.97 62.99 75.19
CA PRO A 605 -0.58 63.58 76.46
C PRO A 605 -1.32 64.91 76.63
N ALA A 606 -2.07 65.04 77.72
CA ALA A 606 -2.82 66.24 78.05
C ALA A 606 -1.89 67.47 78.01
N SER A 607 -2.23 68.44 77.15
CA SER A 607 -1.60 69.75 77.11
C SER A 607 -1.74 70.44 78.47
N THR A 608 -0.67 70.44 79.27
CA THR A 608 -0.56 71.26 80.47
C THR A 608 -0.02 72.62 80.07
N GLY A 609 -0.79 73.67 80.39
CA GLY A 609 -0.42 75.05 80.13
C GLY A 609 0.92 75.43 80.76
N THR A 610 1.71 76.18 79.98
CA THR A 610 3.00 76.78 80.33
C THR A 610 2.89 77.77 81.51
N PRO A 611 3.96 77.96 82.30
CA PRO A 611 4.65 79.24 82.18
C PRO A 611 6.19 79.16 82.15
N SER A 612 6.72 79.83 81.13
CA SER A 612 7.97 80.57 80.97
C SER A 612 8.92 80.71 82.18
N ALA A 613 10.18 80.30 81.99
CA ALA A 613 11.37 81.10 82.33
C ALA A 613 12.65 80.60 81.59
N THR A 614 13.13 81.43 80.66
CA THR A 614 14.50 81.47 80.06
C THR A 614 15.44 82.14 81.09
N PRO A 615 16.79 81.89 81.19
CA PRO A 615 17.71 82.00 80.07
C PRO A 615 18.95 81.08 79.96
N THR A 616 19.36 80.91 78.70
CA THR A 616 20.69 80.57 78.11
C THR A 616 21.86 81.40 78.68
N PRO A 617 23.17 81.15 78.37
CA PRO A 617 23.83 80.22 77.42
C PRO A 617 25.05 79.45 78.05
N LYS A 618 25.96 78.66 77.41
CA LYS A 618 26.65 78.75 76.10
C LYS A 618 27.61 77.53 75.90
N LYS A 619 27.74 77.07 74.63
CA LYS A 619 28.93 76.47 73.94
C LYS A 619 29.54 75.16 74.50
N THR A 620 29.96 74.16 73.70
CA THR A 620 30.83 74.25 72.51
C THR A 620 30.82 72.92 71.72
N LEU A 621 30.88 72.98 70.39
CA LEU A 621 31.31 71.92 69.45
C LEU A 621 32.86 71.97 69.31
N PRO A 622 33.58 70.88 68.94
CA PRO A 622 33.73 70.51 67.51
C PRO A 622 33.96 69.00 67.17
N ARG A 623 33.54 68.60 65.95
CA ARG A 623 34.26 67.90 64.82
C ARG A 623 35.22 66.73 65.18
N THR A 624 35.20 65.55 64.54
CA THR A 624 35.62 65.19 63.15
C THR A 624 35.34 63.68 62.91
N GLY A 625 34.94 63.23 61.69
CA GLY A 625 35.79 62.51 60.69
C GLY A 625 36.06 61.04 61.06
N SER A 626 36.18 60.04 60.20
CA SER A 626 36.15 59.80 58.76
C SER A 626 36.16 58.26 58.57
N ASP A 627 35.88 57.82 57.34
CA ASP A 627 35.97 56.48 56.76
C ASP A 627 36.98 55.47 57.34
N VAL A 628 36.67 54.17 57.20
CA VAL A 628 37.44 53.16 56.43
C VAL A 628 37.02 51.72 56.82
N THR A 629 36.92 50.91 55.77
CA THR A 629 36.78 49.44 55.59
C THR A 629 37.27 48.48 56.69
N GLY A 630 36.65 47.29 56.74
CA GLY A 630 37.43 46.02 56.70
C GLY A 630 37.07 44.91 57.71
N LEU A 631 36.44 43.86 57.17
CA LEU A 631 36.79 42.43 57.28
C LEU A 631 36.85 41.66 58.63
N ALA A 632 36.39 40.41 58.49
CA ALA A 632 36.72 39.19 59.23
C ALA A 632 35.89 38.95 60.51
N ALA A 633 35.46 37.73 60.87
CA ALA A 633 35.87 36.41 60.41
C ALA A 633 34.92 35.33 61.00
N VAL A 634 34.93 34.15 60.36
CA VAL A 634 34.93 32.81 61.00
C VAL A 634 33.57 32.29 61.53
N ALA A 635 33.17 31.03 61.32
CA ALA A 635 33.60 29.92 60.48
C ALA A 635 32.65 28.73 60.74
N ILE A 636 32.92 27.63 60.02
CA ILE A 636 32.66 26.22 60.37
C ILE A 636 31.22 25.76 60.08
N SER A 637 30.94 24.70 59.32
CA SER A 637 31.75 23.73 58.57
C SER A 637 30.72 22.84 57.84
N ALA A 638 30.91 22.56 56.54
CA ALA A 638 31.57 21.34 56.04
C ALA A 638 30.62 20.12 56.05
N MET A 639 30.47 19.32 54.99
CA MET A 639 31.33 19.18 53.81
C MET A 639 30.80 18.03 52.93
N LEU A 640 31.12 18.14 51.63
CA LEU A 640 31.63 17.06 50.74
C LEU A 640 30.64 16.01 50.22
N LEU A 641 30.71 15.54 48.97
CA LEU A 641 31.65 15.66 47.83
C LEU A 641 30.83 15.25 46.60
N GLY A 642 30.95 15.89 45.44
CA GLY A 642 32.14 15.88 44.59
C GLY A 642 31.75 15.14 43.30
N GLY A 643 32.29 15.42 42.12
CA GLY A 643 33.23 16.42 41.66
C GLY A 643 33.02 16.50 40.14
N SER A 644 33.19 17.69 39.57
CA SER A 644 34.38 18.01 38.76
C SER A 644 34.14 17.69 37.28
N ALA A 645 33.84 18.70 36.45
CA ALA A 645 34.83 19.59 35.80
C ALA A 645 35.39 18.94 34.52
N VAL A 646 35.58 19.60 33.39
CA VAL A 646 35.72 21.03 33.11
C VAL A 646 35.61 21.21 31.58
N VAL A 647 34.86 22.25 31.19
CA VAL A 647 35.16 23.31 30.19
C VAL A 647 35.93 22.93 28.92
N VAL A 648 35.41 23.32 27.75
CA VAL A 648 35.95 24.40 26.89
C VAL A 648 35.29 24.37 25.49
N ALA A 649 34.61 25.49 25.21
CA ALA A 649 34.58 26.28 23.99
C ALA A 649 34.19 25.70 22.61
N ARG A 650 33.24 26.46 22.03
CA ARG A 650 33.23 27.04 20.68
C ARG A 650 33.13 26.11 19.45
N ARG A 651 31.90 26.08 18.93
CA ARG A 651 31.46 26.50 17.58
C ARG A 651 32.33 26.11 16.36
N ARG A 652 31.63 25.37 15.50
CA ARG A 652 31.34 25.60 14.05
C ARG A 652 32.20 24.90 12.98
N LYS A 653 31.42 24.37 12.01
CA LYS A 653 31.66 24.11 10.58
C LYS A 653 32.49 22.86 10.26
N LEU A 654 32.31 22.14 9.15
CA LEU A 654 31.33 21.98 8.06
C LEU A 654 31.93 20.83 7.21
N ALA A 655 31.08 20.02 6.58
CA ALA A 655 31.30 19.27 5.33
C ALA A 655 32.53 18.36 5.18
N ASN A 656 32.29 17.04 5.09
CA ASN A 656 32.18 16.31 3.82
C ASN A 656 31.47 14.97 4.04
#